data_AF-K1YSM2-F1
#
_entry.id   AF-K1YSM2-F1
#
_cell.length_a   1.000
_cell.length_b   1.000
_cell.length_c   1.000
_cell.angle_alpha   90.00
_cell.angle_beta   90.00
_cell.angle_gamma   90.00
#
_symmetry.space_group_name_H-M   'P 1'
#
loop_
_entity.id
_entity.type
_entity.pdbx_description
1 polymer ?
#
loop_
_entity_poly.entity_id
_entity_poly.type
_entity_poly.pdbx_seq_one_letter_code
_entity_poly.pdbx_strand_id
1 'polypeptide(L)'
;MLLDTNSSFKITLDSGKDEFKKVFNSRNLAKYQTVYNFGFITDEKDTKVLVYFDGQDITQKFSGRGLVSEKETISFQYNNVSYPQNSLIDRASNNPSVYDLTNRNYLWYEKNYYTYDAFDRATIEKTEFYEIKKDAAGIAVSGKTQANTIDYAQFEYKSGTLVFNTYNSHDKVTSKVTYDFSVDKATGKEGYYFKTVENNQYSAIDIEKLEVTTKDEFEINNDESTVESEFIGLFNKSTRNASEESRFNELKAQILWKIENNDDEFAKAVNADETNGGLINKDVSISGLTAEQSAIFSAIFNAKIAGSEYASFALFSEMLGGAENNMLSTDASITGLTALEAKDFIELHNKMACGQIIELIESEKYESLKQKITENADKTYADLKKLIIAQIRNNAGTFNQVIGAQNGKLAQGLDIPGIDGHNALLKTVSESNIDFELKLRNEEEVKTIFAGREVTENLGFDYKYRILHSITTDYESVDSKNRAVVDEAGNVSSGELEKTTGHEDYNTNFSFSGSSREATSYNFEYAQNTRKYTNGQTEYKSVNLHGYVMQSLVTEFELTGSGNNPLSGYTKECTKSTYTRYYNYDTKGNAHDSISDVYQIEDSTFKLEDFNIGDNLDKAFALINSPLLDHISGTETHTSIFDYKGHALNQNIKEYYISHGTGDEITQVKVAGSETLLNIDPGKKHYVNEKIIKNTYNERGFLSEKDTFTYNYEYLNRSGDSLNNLNSYKKQGLERELILNKEFDLRGNVLLSDTKNYKMREIASDIYADGLDAVGNMAENEFIYKEGKETFTTYDFRDRAVTELSLDYKLNERGKKEFLEGIKVENTYSGNKLVMKKSVDFKIMDSSFGYLTSSARKEKFEKGEGILSRKLNIVNNLKFDQDNASVIVDEIWDLKYNLDTPLVGFANGTINDSDFYKSSGTIQYKADFTSRGDAKNAFVLNYSYNDSGNIVISKGEILNKRYNASSGNLLQTNSSEVKLNENIKLGTAFNFDVTNINNFYLDNLLSPNEFLKATVSSKFKA
;
A
#
# COMPACT_ATOMS: atom_id res chain seq x y z
N MET A 1 -33.57 9.22 25.72
CA MET A 1 -34.32 8.64 24.59
C MET A 1 -33.28 7.94 23.74
N LEU A 2 -33.24 6.61 23.79
CA LEU A 2 -32.33 5.77 23.01
C LEU A 2 -32.96 5.58 21.64
N LEU A 3 -32.32 6.07 20.58
CA LEU A 3 -32.72 5.80 19.20
C LEU A 3 -31.98 4.56 18.70
N ASP A 4 -32.77 3.67 18.12
CA ASP A 4 -32.46 2.38 17.52
C ASP A 4 -31.70 2.57 16.19
N THR A 5 -30.55 1.91 16.00
CA THR A 5 -29.61 2.17 14.88
C THR A 5 -29.68 1.12 13.76
N ASN A 6 -30.86 0.55 13.45
CA ASN A 6 -31.01 -0.50 12.44
C ASN A 6 -31.98 -0.13 11.29
N SER A 7 -31.70 0.94 10.55
CA SER A 7 -32.37 1.24 9.28
C SER A 7 -31.34 1.48 8.17
N SER A 8 -31.16 0.50 7.29
CA SER A 8 -30.37 0.63 6.07
C SER A 8 -31.17 1.41 5.03
N PHE A 9 -30.78 2.66 4.76
CA PHE A 9 -31.41 3.51 3.75
C PHE A 9 -30.89 3.16 2.35
N LYS A 10 -31.78 3.03 1.36
CA LYS A 10 -31.43 2.89 -0.07
C LYS A 10 -31.18 4.26 -0.68
N ILE A 11 -30.11 4.42 -1.46
CA ILE A 11 -29.76 5.65 -2.19
C ILE A 11 -29.85 5.35 -3.69
N THR A 12 -30.57 6.17 -4.47
CA THR A 12 -30.56 6.14 -5.95
C THR A 12 -30.46 7.56 -6.47
N LEU A 13 -29.46 7.91 -7.30
CA LEU A 13 -28.96 9.28 -7.28
C LEU A 13 -28.44 9.93 -8.58
N ASP A 14 -29.10 11.04 -8.95
CA ASP A 14 -28.46 12.23 -9.53
C ASP A 14 -27.69 13.03 -8.44
N SER A 15 -26.39 12.79 -8.26
CA SER A 15 -25.54 13.50 -7.27
C SER A 15 -24.93 14.78 -7.83
N GLY A 16 -24.70 15.79 -6.98
CA GLY A 16 -24.02 17.02 -7.36
C GLY A 16 -23.04 17.54 -6.32
N LYS A 17 -22.37 18.65 -6.65
CA LYS A 17 -21.44 19.37 -5.78
C LYS A 17 -21.89 20.81 -5.65
N ASP A 18 -21.98 21.29 -4.41
CA ASP A 18 -22.10 22.73 -4.13
C ASP A 18 -20.74 23.25 -3.67
N GLU A 19 -20.21 24.25 -4.38
CA GLU A 19 -18.97 24.93 -4.01
C GLU A 19 -19.26 26.33 -3.48
N PHE A 20 -18.84 26.59 -2.23
CA PHE A 20 -18.94 27.91 -1.59
C PHE A 20 -17.56 28.51 -1.42
N LYS A 21 -17.27 29.55 -2.22
CA LYS A 21 -15.99 30.27 -2.21
C LYS A 21 -16.16 31.62 -1.52
N LYS A 22 -15.28 31.93 -0.58
CA LYS A 22 -15.30 33.19 0.20
C LYS A 22 -13.90 33.77 0.32
N VAL A 23 -13.85 35.10 0.45
CA VAL A 23 -12.63 35.89 0.66
C VAL A 23 -11.61 35.63 -0.46
N PHE A 24 -11.66 36.44 -1.52
CA PHE A 24 -10.75 36.27 -2.65
C PHE A 24 -9.51 37.12 -2.47
N ASN A 25 -8.35 36.59 -2.87
CA ASN A 25 -7.15 37.40 -2.99
C ASN A 25 -7.16 38.24 -4.29
N SER A 26 -6.10 39.00 -4.55
CA SER A 26 -5.97 39.83 -5.76
C SER A 26 -5.92 39.02 -7.07
N ARG A 27 -5.67 37.71 -7.02
CA ARG A 27 -5.69 36.78 -8.15
C ARG A 27 -7.02 36.03 -8.28
N ASN A 28 -8.04 36.44 -7.54
CA ASN A 28 -9.37 35.82 -7.53
C ASN A 28 -9.35 34.34 -7.06
N LEU A 29 -8.38 33.97 -6.24
CA LEU A 29 -8.33 32.67 -5.56
C LEU A 29 -9.01 32.78 -4.20
N ALA A 30 -9.85 31.79 -3.86
CA ALA A 30 -10.63 31.80 -2.62
C ALA A 30 -9.76 31.37 -1.43
N LYS A 31 -9.66 32.23 -0.42
CA LYS A 31 -9.00 31.92 0.86
C LYS A 31 -9.70 30.79 1.59
N TYR A 32 -11.02 30.72 1.46
CA TYR A 32 -11.85 29.69 2.05
C TYR A 32 -12.77 29.12 0.98
N GLN A 33 -12.74 27.82 0.81
CA GLN A 33 -13.64 27.07 -0.06
C GLN A 33 -14.23 25.92 0.72
N THR A 34 -15.54 25.85 0.82
CA THR A 34 -16.24 24.65 1.31
C THR A 34 -16.89 23.97 0.13
N VAL A 35 -16.61 22.68 -0.05
CA VAL A 35 -17.23 21.83 -1.06
C VAL A 35 -18.12 20.85 -0.34
N TYR A 36 -19.42 20.85 -0.65
CA TYR A 36 -20.33 19.82 -0.17
C TYR A 36 -20.74 18.92 -1.31
N ASN A 37 -20.72 17.62 -1.07
CA ASN A 37 -21.32 16.66 -1.97
C ASN A 37 -22.73 16.34 -1.46
N PHE A 38 -23.71 16.35 -2.37
CA PHE A 38 -25.10 16.04 -2.05
C PHE A 38 -25.64 14.86 -2.87
N GLY A 39 -26.56 14.12 -2.25
CA GLY A 39 -27.15 12.89 -2.75
C GLY A 39 -28.57 12.65 -2.21
N PHE A 40 -29.39 11.77 -2.79
CA PHE A 40 -30.73 11.41 -2.35
C PHE A 40 -30.62 10.21 -1.41
N ILE A 41 -31.13 10.35 -0.20
CA ILE A 41 -31.51 9.20 0.63
C ILE A 41 -32.98 8.87 0.39
N THR A 42 -33.36 7.63 0.60
CA THR A 42 -34.76 7.24 0.63
C THR A 42 -35.22 7.23 2.09
N ASP A 43 -36.27 7.97 2.44
CA ASP A 43 -36.82 7.97 3.81
C ASP A 43 -37.58 6.67 4.12
N GLU A 44 -38.08 6.52 5.36
CA GLU A 44 -38.86 5.36 5.80
C GLU A 44 -40.15 5.10 4.99
N LYS A 45 -40.55 6.04 4.13
CA LYS A 45 -41.74 5.96 3.28
C LYS A 45 -41.41 5.73 1.81
N ASP A 46 -40.19 5.30 1.51
CA ASP A 46 -39.68 5.16 0.14
C ASP A 46 -39.65 6.48 -0.66
N THR A 47 -39.63 7.63 0.03
CA THR A 47 -39.55 8.96 -0.63
C THR A 47 -38.09 9.35 -0.80
N LYS A 48 -37.69 9.72 -2.03
CA LYS A 48 -36.33 10.26 -2.28
C LYS A 48 -36.22 11.68 -1.71
N VAL A 49 -35.29 11.86 -0.79
CA VAL A 49 -34.96 13.14 -0.14
C VAL A 49 -33.50 13.46 -0.44
N LEU A 50 -33.23 14.56 -1.12
CA LEU A 50 -31.86 15.06 -1.35
C LEU A 50 -31.28 15.48 0.01
N VAL A 51 -30.02 15.14 0.30
CA VAL A 51 -29.26 15.39 1.52
C VAL A 51 -27.79 15.66 1.19
N TYR A 52 -27.09 16.38 2.05
CA TYR A 52 -25.63 16.45 2.07
C TYR A 52 -25.07 15.28 2.88
N PHE A 53 -24.05 14.59 2.36
CA PHE A 53 -23.45 13.39 2.99
C PHE A 53 -22.00 13.58 3.43
N ASP A 54 -21.20 14.33 2.68
CA ASP A 54 -19.83 14.69 3.07
C ASP A 54 -19.39 16.02 2.44
N GLY A 55 -18.17 16.44 2.77
CA GLY A 55 -17.59 17.64 2.20
C GLY A 55 -16.13 17.85 2.58
N GLN A 56 -15.58 18.94 2.05
CA GLN A 56 -14.22 19.38 2.30
C GLN A 56 -14.22 20.88 2.63
N ASP A 57 -13.53 21.24 3.71
CA ASP A 57 -13.14 22.62 3.99
C ASP A 57 -11.70 22.82 3.52
N ILE A 58 -11.52 23.74 2.59
CA ILE A 58 -10.22 24.09 2.01
C ILE A 58 -9.87 25.50 2.48
N THR A 59 -8.80 25.61 3.26
CA THR A 59 -8.26 26.89 3.70
C THR A 59 -6.93 27.14 3.02
N GLN A 60 -6.78 28.33 2.43
CA GLN A 60 -5.55 28.74 1.76
C GLN A 60 -4.95 29.95 2.48
N LYS A 61 -3.65 29.91 2.78
CA LYS A 61 -2.87 31.10 3.12
C LYS A 61 -2.14 31.56 1.87
N PHE A 62 -2.10 32.87 1.66
CA PHE A 62 -1.43 33.45 0.51
C PHE A 62 -0.17 34.19 0.94
N SER A 63 0.89 34.07 0.13
CA SER A 63 2.08 34.91 0.24
C SER A 63 1.75 36.37 -0.08
N GLY A 64 2.69 37.29 0.19
CA GLY A 64 2.55 38.70 -0.18
C GLY A 64 2.34 38.94 -1.69
N ARG A 65 2.62 37.94 -2.54
CA ARG A 65 2.41 37.97 -4.00
C ARG A 65 1.06 37.39 -4.44
N GLY A 66 0.25 36.91 -3.51
CA GLY A 66 -1.04 36.27 -3.78
C GLY A 66 -0.96 34.82 -4.25
N LEU A 67 0.16 34.13 -4.01
CA LEU A 67 0.31 32.68 -4.28
C LEU A 67 -0.06 31.87 -3.05
N VAL A 68 -0.54 30.64 -3.20
CA VAL A 68 -0.94 29.77 -2.09
C VAL A 68 0.30 29.26 -1.37
N SER A 69 0.70 29.85 -0.24
CA SER A 69 1.86 29.38 0.53
C SER A 69 1.54 28.15 1.40
N GLU A 70 0.28 27.99 1.77
CA GLU A 70 -0.22 26.87 2.57
C GLU A 70 -1.66 26.56 2.13
N LYS A 71 -1.97 25.28 1.92
CA LYS A 71 -3.32 24.79 1.64
C LYS A 71 -3.64 23.66 2.60
N GLU A 72 -4.60 23.90 3.47
CA GLU A 72 -5.16 22.88 4.33
C GLU A 72 -6.47 22.38 3.73
N THR A 73 -6.61 21.05 3.61
CA THR A 73 -7.85 20.39 3.17
C THR A 73 -8.33 19.50 4.31
N ILE A 74 -9.48 19.83 4.89
CA ILE A 74 -10.11 19.08 5.98
C ILE A 74 -11.31 18.33 5.40
N SER A 75 -11.35 17.02 5.60
CA SER A 75 -12.47 16.16 5.19
C SER A 75 -13.46 15.95 6.33
N PHE A 76 -14.76 16.05 6.04
CA PHE A 76 -15.83 15.83 7.02
C PHE A 76 -17.05 15.08 6.43
N GLN A 77 -17.80 14.40 7.29
CA GLN A 77 -19.05 13.70 6.98
C GLN A 77 -20.25 14.34 7.67
N TYR A 78 -21.44 14.31 7.05
CA TYR A 78 -22.70 14.73 7.67
C TYR A 78 -23.56 13.52 8.06
N ASN A 79 -24.33 13.67 9.12
CA ASN A 79 -25.45 12.77 9.42
C ASN A 79 -26.68 13.15 8.58
N ASN A 80 -26.63 12.95 7.26
CA ASN A 80 -27.79 13.00 6.34
C ASN A 80 -28.67 14.27 6.45
N VAL A 81 -28.10 15.46 6.23
CA VAL A 81 -28.82 16.76 6.31
C VAL A 81 -29.56 17.06 5.01
N SER A 82 -30.88 17.31 5.04
CA SER A 82 -31.68 17.57 3.82
C SER A 82 -31.20 18.74 2.94
N TYR A 83 -31.35 18.59 1.63
CA TYR A 83 -31.03 19.58 0.60
C TYR A 83 -32.32 20.13 -0.03
N PRO A 84 -32.38 21.42 -0.41
CA PRO A 84 -31.43 22.47 -0.04
C PRO A 84 -31.80 23.01 1.35
N GLN A 85 -30.87 23.02 2.30
CA GLN A 85 -31.06 23.74 3.56
C GLN A 85 -30.44 25.12 3.47
N ASN A 86 -31.27 26.16 3.38
CA ASN A 86 -30.81 27.56 3.45
C ASN A 86 -30.01 27.87 4.73
N SER A 87 -30.22 27.10 5.81
CA SER A 87 -29.48 27.16 7.07
C SER A 87 -28.01 26.73 6.96
N LEU A 88 -27.62 26.00 5.92
CA LEU A 88 -26.21 25.70 5.64
C LEU A 88 -25.48 26.92 5.02
N ILE A 89 -26.25 27.89 4.51
CA ILE A 89 -25.77 29.02 3.72
C ILE A 89 -26.55 30.29 4.12
N ASP A 90 -26.50 30.72 5.38
CA ASP A 90 -26.98 32.07 5.69
C ASP A 90 -25.99 33.10 5.10
N ARG A 91 -26.36 33.66 3.95
CA ARG A 91 -25.58 34.68 3.22
C ARG A 91 -25.56 36.03 3.93
N ALA A 92 -26.38 36.24 4.96
CA ALA A 92 -26.56 37.55 5.60
C ALA A 92 -25.61 37.80 6.79
N SER A 93 -25.03 36.75 7.40
CA SER A 93 -24.13 36.93 8.54
C SER A 93 -22.66 36.93 8.08
N ASN A 94 -21.98 38.07 8.24
CA ASN A 94 -20.53 38.21 7.98
C ASN A 94 -19.63 37.46 8.99
N ASN A 95 -20.17 36.47 9.73
CA ASN A 95 -19.45 35.77 10.79
C ASN A 95 -19.38 34.25 10.51
N PRO A 96 -18.24 33.73 10.01
CA PRO A 96 -18.11 32.36 9.52
C PRO A 96 -17.99 31.27 10.61
N SER A 97 -17.97 31.63 11.90
CA SER A 97 -17.57 30.71 12.98
C SER A 97 -18.69 29.96 13.70
N VAL A 98 -19.96 30.03 13.26
CA VAL A 98 -21.10 29.58 14.10
C VAL A 98 -22.07 28.57 13.44
N TYR A 99 -21.95 28.17 12.17
CA TYR A 99 -23.05 27.44 11.51
C TYR A 99 -22.70 26.03 10.95
N ASP A 100 -23.54 25.07 11.38
CA ASP A 100 -23.58 23.61 11.21
C ASP A 100 -22.29 22.79 11.34
N LEU A 101 -21.42 23.20 12.25
CA LEU A 101 -20.30 22.36 12.69
C LEU A 101 -20.78 21.18 13.57
N THR A 102 -21.95 21.33 14.19
CA THR A 102 -22.55 20.34 15.09
C THR A 102 -22.74 18.99 14.41
N ASN A 103 -23.13 18.97 13.13
CA ASN A 103 -23.43 17.75 12.39
C ASN A 103 -22.26 17.17 11.58
N ARG A 104 -21.08 17.81 11.58
CA ARG A 104 -19.93 17.38 10.76
C ARG A 104 -18.96 16.47 11.51
N ASN A 105 -18.76 15.22 11.17
CA ASN A 105 -17.70 14.40 11.78
C ASN A 105 -16.43 14.49 10.94
N TYR A 106 -15.32 14.98 11.51
CA TYR A 106 -14.07 15.15 10.78
C TYR A 106 -13.33 13.81 10.68
N LEU A 107 -12.72 13.52 9.52
CA LEU A 107 -12.09 12.22 9.25
C LEU A 107 -10.56 12.29 9.21
N TRP A 108 -10.06 13.23 8.44
CA TRP A 108 -8.64 13.45 8.21
C TRP A 108 -8.45 14.89 7.73
N TYR A 109 -7.22 15.36 7.80
CA TYR A 109 -6.84 16.58 7.12
C TYR A 109 -5.45 16.45 6.51
N GLU A 110 -5.23 17.22 5.46
CA GLU A 110 -3.98 17.29 4.72
C GLU A 110 -3.50 18.74 4.69
N LYS A 111 -2.22 18.96 4.98
CA LYS A 111 -1.57 20.27 4.86
C LYS A 111 -0.54 20.23 3.76
N ASN A 112 -0.72 21.11 2.78
CA ASN A 112 0.25 21.33 1.72
C ASN A 112 0.95 22.65 1.96
N TYR A 113 2.28 22.64 1.89
CA TYR A 113 3.12 23.82 2.03
C TYR A 113 3.87 24.03 0.73
N TYR A 114 3.87 25.27 0.24
CA TYR A 114 4.49 25.63 -1.03
C TYR A 114 5.51 26.73 -0.81
N THR A 115 6.74 26.48 -1.25
CA THR A 115 7.76 27.52 -1.38
C THR A 115 7.90 27.87 -2.84
N TYR A 116 7.92 29.18 -3.13
CA TYR A 116 8.01 29.68 -4.49
C TYR A 116 9.31 30.42 -4.74
N ASP A 117 9.82 30.32 -5.96
CA ASP A 117 10.93 31.16 -6.40
C ASP A 117 10.49 32.58 -6.83
N ALA A 118 11.43 33.34 -7.40
CA ALA A 118 11.18 34.68 -7.87
C ALA A 118 10.15 34.77 -9.02
N PHE A 119 9.90 33.68 -9.74
CA PHE A 119 8.97 33.58 -10.87
C PHE A 119 7.62 32.94 -10.48
N ASP A 120 7.35 32.84 -9.17
CA ASP A 120 6.10 32.28 -8.63
C ASP A 120 5.91 30.78 -8.94
N ARG A 121 7.01 30.03 -9.13
CA ARG A 121 7.00 28.57 -9.37
C ARG A 121 7.26 27.81 -8.08
N ALA A 122 6.54 26.71 -7.83
CA ALA A 122 6.64 25.94 -6.60
C ALA A 122 7.93 25.10 -6.59
N THR A 123 8.99 25.58 -5.95
CA THR A 123 10.27 24.87 -5.84
C THR A 123 10.27 23.79 -4.78
N ILE A 124 9.41 23.92 -3.77
CA ILE A 124 9.24 22.92 -2.71
C ILE A 124 7.75 22.74 -2.47
N GLU A 125 7.31 21.48 -2.46
CA GLU A 125 5.97 21.08 -2.08
C GLU A 125 6.08 20.05 -0.96
N LYS A 126 5.57 20.37 0.23
CA LYS A 126 5.45 19.41 1.33
C LYS A 126 3.99 19.09 1.55
N THR A 127 3.64 17.82 1.53
CA THR A 127 2.30 17.35 1.90
C THR A 127 2.40 16.57 3.19
N GLU A 128 1.63 16.97 4.19
CA GLU A 128 1.51 16.30 5.50
C GLU A 128 0.11 15.73 5.66
N PHE A 129 0.01 14.44 5.95
CA PHE A 129 -1.24 13.72 6.13
C PHE A 129 -1.51 13.38 7.60
N TYR A 130 -2.68 13.79 8.08
CA TYR A 130 -3.11 13.59 9.47
C TYR A 130 -4.42 12.79 9.52
N GLU A 131 -4.40 11.69 10.26
CA GLU A 131 -5.56 10.82 10.45
C GLU A 131 -6.15 11.01 11.85
N ILE A 132 -7.47 10.87 11.99
CA ILE A 132 -8.11 10.94 13.30
C ILE A 132 -7.62 9.82 14.24
N LYS A 133 -7.32 10.17 15.50
CA LYS A 133 -6.95 9.22 16.55
C LYS A 133 -8.11 8.26 16.80
N LYS A 134 -7.75 7.02 17.10
CA LYS A 134 -8.69 6.01 17.57
C LYS A 134 -8.51 5.86 19.08
N ASP A 135 -9.61 5.71 19.81
CA ASP A 135 -9.56 5.38 21.23
C ASP A 135 -9.05 3.95 21.46
N ALA A 136 -8.95 3.54 22.72
CA ALA A 136 -8.48 2.21 23.09
C ALA A 136 -9.34 1.05 22.53
N ALA A 137 -10.59 1.33 22.11
CA ALA A 137 -11.49 0.36 21.49
C ALA A 137 -11.38 0.38 19.95
N GLY A 138 -10.50 1.21 19.38
CA GLY A 138 -10.35 1.36 17.94
C GLY A 138 -11.41 2.26 17.29
N ILE A 139 -12.24 2.95 18.09
CA ILE A 139 -13.29 3.84 17.60
C ILE A 139 -12.69 5.22 17.33
N ALA A 140 -12.95 5.79 16.16
CA ALA A 140 -12.53 7.15 15.83
C ALA A 140 -13.23 8.14 16.76
N VAL A 141 -12.48 9.07 17.35
CA VAL A 141 -13.07 10.20 18.06
C VAL A 141 -13.80 11.12 17.08
N SER A 142 -14.57 12.09 17.56
CA SER A 142 -15.40 12.95 16.68
C SER A 142 -14.60 13.97 15.84
N GLY A 143 -13.35 14.23 16.23
CA GLY A 143 -12.48 15.26 15.65
C GLY A 143 -12.90 16.68 16.05
N LYS A 144 -13.70 16.83 17.11
CA LYS A 144 -14.33 18.09 17.53
C LYS A 144 -13.92 18.56 18.90
N THR A 145 -13.91 19.88 19.07
CA THR A 145 -13.86 20.56 20.37
C THR A 145 -15.27 20.63 20.99
N GLN A 146 -15.37 21.07 22.25
CA GLN A 146 -16.67 21.36 22.89
C GLN A 146 -17.48 22.45 22.17
N ALA A 147 -16.82 23.31 21.38
CA ALA A 147 -17.47 24.33 20.56
C ALA A 147 -17.89 23.79 19.17
N ASN A 148 -17.78 22.47 18.93
CA ASN A 148 -18.00 21.78 17.67
C ASN A 148 -17.04 22.17 16.53
N THR A 149 -15.97 22.91 16.80
CA THR A 149 -14.92 23.18 15.78
C THR A 149 -13.99 21.99 15.64
N ILE A 150 -13.20 21.92 14.57
CA ILE A 150 -12.13 20.92 14.45
C ILE A 150 -11.20 20.97 15.68
N ASP A 151 -10.90 19.80 16.23
CA ASP A 151 -9.93 19.61 17.31
C ASP A 151 -8.68 18.91 16.76
N TYR A 152 -7.69 19.68 16.37
CA TYR A 152 -6.43 19.16 15.83
C TYR A 152 -5.71 18.20 16.80
N ALA A 153 -5.94 18.30 18.11
CA ALA A 153 -5.32 17.40 19.10
C ALA A 153 -5.85 15.95 18.97
N GLN A 154 -7.01 15.77 18.35
CA GLN A 154 -7.62 14.49 18.05
C GLN A 154 -7.09 13.82 16.77
N PHE A 155 -6.12 14.43 16.08
CA PHE A 155 -5.50 13.85 14.89
C PHE A 155 -4.05 13.47 15.18
N GLU A 156 -3.57 12.46 14.47
CA GLU A 156 -2.21 11.93 14.53
C GLU A 156 -1.56 12.14 13.17
N TYR A 157 -0.34 12.68 13.18
CA TYR A 157 0.46 12.85 11.97
C TYR A 157 0.98 11.47 11.51
N LYS A 158 0.71 11.08 10.26
CA LYS A 158 0.98 9.70 9.78
C LYS A 158 2.09 9.61 8.77
N SER A 159 2.05 10.45 7.75
CA SER A 159 2.92 10.34 6.58
C SER A 159 2.88 11.61 5.76
N GLY A 160 3.68 11.65 4.72
CA GLY A 160 3.65 12.73 3.76
C GLY A 160 4.67 12.57 2.66
N THR A 161 4.76 13.61 1.84
CA THR A 161 5.71 13.69 0.74
C THR A 161 6.43 15.03 0.77
N LEU A 162 7.66 15.03 0.31
CA LEU A 162 8.46 16.24 0.13
C LEU A 162 9.03 16.24 -1.29
N VAL A 163 8.60 17.21 -2.08
CA VAL A 163 8.97 17.35 -3.49
C VAL A 163 9.83 18.59 -3.67
N PHE A 164 10.95 18.43 -4.34
CA PHE A 164 11.83 19.51 -4.77
C PHE A 164 11.80 19.61 -6.29
N ASN A 165 11.35 20.75 -6.80
CA ASN A 165 11.31 21.03 -8.24
C ASN A 165 12.43 22.01 -8.61
N THR A 166 13.18 21.67 -9.64
CA THR A 166 14.11 22.57 -10.33
C THR A 166 13.54 22.92 -11.70
N TYR A 167 13.60 24.20 -12.05
CA TYR A 167 13.03 24.71 -13.30
C TYR A 167 14.12 25.28 -14.22
N ASN A 168 13.92 25.16 -15.54
CA ASN A 168 14.70 25.92 -16.51
C ASN A 168 14.25 27.40 -16.58
N SER A 169 14.83 28.16 -17.52
CA SER A 169 14.48 29.58 -17.76
C SER A 169 13.08 29.79 -18.38
N HIS A 170 12.33 28.71 -18.65
CA HIS A 170 11.02 28.71 -19.30
C HIS A 170 9.96 27.98 -18.47
N ASP A 171 10.18 27.93 -17.16
CA ASP A 171 9.22 27.41 -16.19
C ASP A 171 8.88 25.92 -16.35
N LYS A 172 9.74 25.16 -17.04
CA LYS A 172 9.62 23.70 -17.13
C LYS A 172 10.44 23.02 -16.05
N VAL A 173 9.86 22.00 -15.42
CA VAL A 173 10.52 21.19 -14.39
C VAL A 173 11.59 20.34 -15.04
N THR A 174 12.87 20.65 -14.83
CA THR A 174 14.02 19.88 -15.35
C THR A 174 14.47 18.78 -14.41
N SER A 175 14.18 18.91 -13.12
CA SER A 175 14.45 17.87 -12.14
C SER A 175 13.39 17.94 -11.04
N LYS A 176 12.91 16.78 -10.62
CA LYS A 176 11.95 16.60 -9.54
C LYS A 176 12.45 15.50 -8.62
N VAL A 177 12.80 15.87 -7.39
CA VAL A 177 13.20 14.92 -6.35
C VAL A 177 12.05 14.76 -5.38
N THR A 178 11.51 13.55 -5.26
CA THR A 178 10.41 13.22 -4.35
C THR A 178 10.92 12.33 -3.24
N TYR A 179 10.61 12.69 -2.01
CA TYR A 179 10.88 11.91 -0.82
C TYR A 179 9.55 11.51 -0.17
N ASP A 180 9.37 10.20 0.04
CA ASP A 180 8.22 9.68 0.77
C ASP A 180 8.62 9.41 2.23
N PHE A 181 7.80 9.87 3.18
CA PHE A 181 8.08 9.69 4.61
C PHE A 181 6.86 9.23 5.41
N SER A 182 7.16 8.54 6.51
CA SER A 182 6.18 8.09 7.51
C SER A 182 6.57 8.61 8.88
N VAL A 183 5.60 8.85 9.75
CA VAL A 183 5.84 9.37 11.09
C VAL A 183 5.89 8.22 12.07
N ASP A 184 7.00 8.13 12.79
CA ASP A 184 7.13 7.15 13.86
C ASP A 184 6.20 7.51 15.02
N LYS A 185 5.42 6.54 15.50
CA LYS A 185 4.39 6.79 16.52
C LYS A 185 4.95 7.08 17.90
N ALA A 186 6.12 6.54 18.22
CA ALA A 186 6.72 6.68 19.55
C ALA A 186 7.37 8.06 19.70
N THR A 187 8.04 8.52 18.64
CA THR A 187 8.85 9.73 18.65
C THR A 187 8.16 10.94 18.00
N GLY A 188 7.15 10.72 17.15
CA GLY A 188 6.48 11.76 16.39
C GLY A 188 7.31 12.37 15.25
N LYS A 189 8.43 11.72 14.89
CA LYS A 189 9.42 12.22 13.93
C LYS A 189 9.23 11.56 12.54
N GLU A 190 9.58 12.27 11.47
CA GLU A 190 9.42 11.83 10.05
C GLU A 190 10.59 10.97 9.51
N GLY A 191 10.37 9.68 9.26
CA GLY A 191 11.32 8.75 8.64
C GLY A 191 11.09 8.58 7.13
N TYR A 192 12.12 8.84 6.32
CA TYR A 192 12.08 8.86 4.86
C TYR A 192 12.50 7.51 4.26
N TYR A 193 11.67 6.87 3.42
CA TYR A 193 11.89 5.48 3.01
C TYR A 193 12.09 5.28 1.50
N PHE A 194 11.60 6.19 0.65
CA PHE A 194 11.91 6.20 -0.78
C PHE A 194 12.34 7.59 -1.24
N LYS A 195 13.26 7.59 -2.20
CA LYS A 195 13.66 8.75 -2.98
C LYS A 195 13.45 8.43 -4.45
N THR A 196 12.76 9.32 -5.15
CA THR A 196 12.62 9.27 -6.61
C THR A 196 13.24 10.51 -7.21
N VAL A 197 14.15 10.34 -8.16
CA VAL A 197 14.76 11.43 -8.92
C VAL A 197 14.28 11.35 -10.36
N GLU A 198 13.45 12.29 -10.76
CA GLU A 198 12.99 12.43 -12.14
C GLU A 198 13.74 13.60 -12.80
N ASN A 199 14.46 13.32 -13.88
CA ASN A 199 15.19 14.31 -14.66
C ASN A 199 14.58 14.43 -16.05
N ASN A 200 14.20 15.66 -16.41
CA ASN A 200 13.51 16.01 -17.64
C ASN A 200 14.41 16.84 -18.54
N GLN A 201 14.76 16.29 -19.70
CA GLN A 201 15.57 16.95 -20.72
C GLN A 201 14.66 17.47 -21.82
N TYR A 202 14.62 18.79 -21.97
CA TYR A 202 13.88 19.48 -23.03
C TYR A 202 14.80 19.82 -24.20
N SER A 203 14.24 19.93 -25.39
CA SER A 203 14.99 20.29 -26.60
C SER A 203 15.66 21.65 -26.45
N ALA A 204 16.93 21.75 -26.85
CA ALA A 204 17.66 23.01 -26.86
C ALA A 204 17.11 24.02 -27.89
N ILE A 205 16.42 23.54 -28.92
CA ILE A 205 15.81 24.36 -29.97
C ILE A 205 14.38 24.73 -29.60
N ASP A 206 13.63 23.79 -29.02
CA ASP A 206 12.24 23.95 -28.64
C ASP A 206 11.97 23.50 -27.20
N ILE A 207 12.03 24.46 -26.30
CA ILE A 207 11.93 24.33 -24.85
C ILE A 207 10.61 23.69 -24.34
N GLU A 208 9.57 23.64 -25.18
CA GLU A 208 8.31 22.98 -24.86
C GLU A 208 8.35 21.46 -25.12
N LYS A 209 9.33 21.00 -25.89
CA LYS A 209 9.49 19.61 -26.31
C LYS A 209 10.33 18.82 -25.31
N LEU A 210 9.68 18.01 -24.47
CA LEU A 210 10.31 17.10 -23.52
C LEU A 210 10.91 15.88 -24.23
N GLU A 211 12.21 15.87 -24.51
CA GLU A 211 12.87 14.83 -25.31
C GLU A 211 13.22 13.57 -24.50
N VAL A 212 13.64 13.70 -23.24
CA VAL A 212 14.00 12.54 -22.40
C VAL A 212 13.50 12.74 -20.97
N THR A 213 12.92 11.71 -20.38
CA THR A 213 12.66 11.59 -18.94
C THR A 213 13.51 10.44 -18.39
N THR A 214 14.24 10.68 -17.31
CA THR A 214 14.97 9.63 -16.59
C THR A 214 14.45 9.61 -15.17
N LYS A 215 13.88 8.49 -14.73
CA LYS A 215 13.35 8.29 -13.39
C LYS A 215 14.18 7.24 -12.69
N ASP A 216 14.90 7.67 -11.67
CA ASP A 216 15.69 6.80 -10.79
C ASP A 216 14.95 6.63 -9.46
N GLU A 217 14.77 5.38 -9.05
CA GLU A 217 14.17 5.04 -7.75
C GLU A 217 15.22 4.48 -6.81
N PHE A 218 15.17 4.95 -5.56
CA PHE A 218 16.08 4.55 -4.50
C PHE A 218 15.28 4.16 -3.26
N GLU A 219 15.59 2.99 -2.72
CA GLU A 219 15.21 2.63 -1.36
C GLU A 219 16.16 3.33 -0.39
N ILE A 220 15.61 4.16 0.48
CA ILE A 220 16.40 4.79 1.54
C ILE A 220 16.52 3.76 2.65
N ASN A 221 17.70 3.15 2.78
CA ASN A 221 17.91 2.14 3.81
C ASN A 221 18.05 2.83 5.17
N ASN A 222 16.90 3.07 5.81
CA ASN A 222 16.79 3.53 7.20
C ASN A 222 16.91 2.39 8.20
N ASP A 223 17.39 1.21 7.80
CA ASP A 223 17.55 0.10 8.72
C ASP A 223 18.75 0.36 9.65
N GLU A 224 18.59 1.29 10.59
CA GLU A 224 19.56 1.60 11.65
C GLU A 224 19.69 0.50 12.68
N SER A 225 18.83 -0.52 12.62
CA SER A 225 19.11 -1.82 13.25
C SER A 225 20.47 -2.36 12.78
N THR A 226 20.91 -1.99 11.57
CA THR A 226 22.25 -2.33 11.06
C THR A 226 23.35 -1.45 11.62
N VAL A 227 23.13 -0.17 11.95
CA VAL A 227 24.17 0.72 12.50
C VAL A 227 24.40 0.43 13.97
N GLU A 228 23.34 0.22 14.74
CA GLU A 228 23.45 -0.23 16.13
C GLU A 228 24.11 -1.62 16.18
N SER A 229 23.65 -2.57 15.35
CA SER A 229 24.25 -3.90 15.28
C SER A 229 25.70 -3.88 14.76
N GLU A 230 26.03 -3.01 13.79
CA GLU A 230 27.39 -2.80 13.28
C GLU A 230 28.29 -2.23 14.38
N PHE A 231 27.83 -1.19 15.09
CA PHE A 231 28.58 -0.60 16.19
C PHE A 231 28.77 -1.58 17.34
N ILE A 232 27.71 -2.27 17.80
CA ILE A 232 27.79 -3.31 18.83
C ILE A 232 28.74 -4.43 18.39
N GLY A 233 28.65 -4.86 17.12
CA GLY A 233 29.52 -5.87 16.54
C GLY A 233 30.99 -5.46 16.53
N LEU A 234 31.30 -4.24 16.07
CA LEU A 234 32.65 -3.67 16.05
C LEU A 234 33.17 -3.38 17.45
N PHE A 235 32.31 -2.96 18.38
CA PHE A 235 32.66 -2.67 19.77
C PHE A 235 33.01 -3.95 20.53
N ASN A 236 32.20 -5.02 20.38
CA ASN A 236 32.39 -6.29 21.07
C ASN A 236 33.52 -7.16 20.48
N LYS A 237 34.07 -6.78 19.32
CA LYS A 237 35.14 -7.52 18.67
C LYS A 237 36.46 -7.37 19.41
N SER A 238 37.09 -8.49 19.77
CA SER A 238 38.35 -8.49 20.52
C SER A 238 39.53 -7.88 19.75
N THR A 239 39.48 -7.90 18.42
CA THR A 239 40.49 -7.30 17.51
C THR A 239 39.81 -6.82 16.24
N ARG A 240 39.97 -5.53 15.91
CA ARG A 240 39.52 -4.91 14.66
C ARG A 240 40.68 -4.79 13.67
N ASN A 241 40.44 -5.06 12.39
CA ASN A 241 41.40 -4.71 11.33
C ASN A 241 41.40 -3.19 11.06
N ALA A 242 42.30 -2.69 10.20
CA ALA A 242 42.43 -1.25 9.96
C ALA A 242 41.15 -0.58 9.41
N SER A 243 40.41 -1.28 8.54
CA SER A 243 39.14 -0.79 7.98
C SER A 243 38.05 -0.76 9.06
N GLU A 244 37.95 -1.82 9.85
CA GLU A 244 37.02 -1.94 10.98
C GLU A 244 37.29 -0.91 12.08
N GLU A 245 38.56 -0.62 12.37
CA GLU A 245 38.96 0.42 13.32
C GLU A 245 38.62 1.82 12.80
N SER A 246 38.82 2.07 11.50
CA SER A 246 38.41 3.33 10.87
C SER A 246 36.90 3.52 10.96
N ARG A 247 36.13 2.49 10.62
CA ARG A 247 34.66 2.51 10.67
C ARG A 247 34.14 2.66 12.11
N PHE A 248 34.75 1.98 13.07
CA PHE A 248 34.42 2.15 14.48
C PHE A 248 34.63 3.59 14.96
N ASN A 249 35.75 4.22 14.58
CA ASN A 249 36.05 5.59 14.98
C ASN A 249 35.12 6.62 14.33
N GLU A 250 34.70 6.36 13.09
CA GLU A 250 33.66 7.14 12.40
C GLU A 250 32.32 7.07 13.15
N LEU A 251 31.84 5.85 13.44
CA LEU A 251 30.59 5.65 14.19
C LEU A 251 30.66 6.25 15.59
N LYS A 252 31.81 6.11 16.27
CA LYS A 252 32.06 6.77 17.55
C LYS A 252 31.99 8.29 17.45
N ALA A 253 32.53 8.89 16.38
CA ALA A 253 32.48 10.32 16.16
C ALA A 253 31.04 10.80 15.92
N GLN A 254 30.23 10.04 15.17
CA GLN A 254 28.81 10.33 14.95
C GLN A 254 28.01 10.28 16.27
N ILE A 255 28.24 9.24 17.10
CA ILE A 255 27.62 9.13 18.44
C ILE A 255 27.96 10.35 19.30
N LEU A 256 29.25 10.72 19.35
CA LEU A 256 29.71 11.88 20.11
C LEU A 256 29.10 13.18 19.60
N TRP A 257 29.00 13.34 18.29
CA TRP A 257 28.37 14.52 17.69
C TRP A 257 26.89 14.60 18.04
N LYS A 258 26.16 13.48 18.02
CA LYS A 258 24.75 13.43 18.43
C LYS A 258 24.58 13.77 19.92
N ILE A 259 25.38 13.16 20.80
CA ILE A 259 25.39 13.51 22.24
C ILE A 259 25.73 15.00 22.46
N GLU A 260 26.60 15.59 21.65
CA GLU A 260 26.99 17.00 21.78
C GLU A 260 25.87 17.97 21.35
N ASN A 261 25.13 17.63 20.28
CA ASN A 261 24.17 18.53 19.63
C ASN A 261 22.70 18.23 19.92
N ASN A 262 22.38 17.13 20.59
CA ASN A 262 21.02 16.79 21.02
C ASN A 262 20.95 16.73 22.55
N ASP A 263 20.12 17.58 23.16
CA ASP A 263 20.03 17.68 24.61
C ASP A 263 19.37 16.45 25.27
N ASP A 264 18.50 15.71 24.57
CA ASP A 264 17.92 14.46 25.09
C ASP A 264 18.98 13.34 25.13
N GLU A 265 19.77 13.21 24.06
CA GLU A 265 20.91 12.27 24.02
C GLU A 265 21.98 12.63 25.04
N PHE A 266 22.20 13.92 25.23
CA PHE A 266 23.09 14.43 26.26
C PHE A 266 22.57 14.10 27.67
N ALA A 267 21.25 14.21 27.90
CA ALA A 267 20.61 13.86 29.16
C ALA A 267 20.87 12.39 29.53
N LYS A 268 20.68 11.47 28.57
CA LYS A 268 21.01 10.05 28.76
C LYS A 268 22.49 9.86 29.10
N ALA A 269 23.38 10.55 28.38
CA ALA A 269 24.83 10.44 28.60
C ALA A 269 25.29 10.92 30.00
N VAL A 270 24.53 11.80 30.66
CA VAL A 270 24.81 12.25 32.03
C VAL A 270 23.99 11.50 33.10
N ASN A 271 23.31 10.41 32.72
CA ASN A 271 22.43 9.61 33.58
C ASN A 271 21.26 10.42 34.18
N ALA A 272 20.64 11.30 33.39
CA ALA A 272 19.35 11.87 33.76
C ALA A 272 18.30 10.75 33.86
N ASP A 273 17.55 10.71 34.96
CA ASP A 273 16.62 9.62 35.25
C ASP A 273 15.26 9.89 34.58
N GLU A 274 14.94 9.12 33.54
CA GLU A 274 13.65 9.20 32.83
C GLU A 274 12.46 8.99 33.79
N THR A 275 12.62 8.13 34.81
CA THR A 275 11.56 7.88 35.80
C THR A 275 11.34 9.06 36.75
N ASN A 276 12.31 9.97 36.83
CA ASN A 276 12.25 11.21 37.61
C ASN A 276 12.05 12.45 36.72
N GLY A 277 11.39 12.29 35.57
CA GLY A 277 11.09 13.40 34.65
C GLY A 277 12.33 14.01 33.98
N GLY A 278 13.40 13.23 33.82
CA GLY A 278 14.66 13.66 33.21
C GLY A 278 15.55 14.49 34.13
N LEU A 279 15.36 14.41 35.45
CA LEU A 279 16.23 15.10 36.43
C LEU A 279 17.52 14.32 36.68
N ILE A 280 18.62 15.05 36.89
CA ILE A 280 19.87 14.50 37.43
C ILE A 280 19.81 14.57 38.96
N ASN A 281 20.01 13.42 39.62
CA ASN A 281 20.02 13.36 41.09
C ASN A 281 21.23 14.12 41.68
N LYS A 282 21.02 14.82 42.81
CA LYS A 282 22.01 15.73 43.44
C LYS A 282 23.36 15.10 43.80
N ASP A 283 23.41 13.77 43.94
CA ASP A 283 24.62 13.03 44.33
C ASP A 283 25.28 12.26 43.17
N VAL A 284 24.81 12.45 41.93
CA VAL A 284 25.40 11.78 40.77
C VAL A 284 26.70 12.48 40.37
N SER A 285 27.81 11.74 40.45
CA SER A 285 29.09 12.18 39.91
C SER A 285 29.03 12.17 38.39
N ILE A 286 29.15 13.34 37.76
CA ILE A 286 29.16 13.44 36.30
C ILE A 286 30.60 13.28 35.81
N SER A 287 30.82 12.28 34.98
CA SER A 287 32.15 11.97 34.45
C SER A 287 32.77 13.18 33.74
N GLY A 288 33.96 13.59 34.18
CA GLY A 288 34.70 14.74 33.62
C GLY A 288 34.58 16.04 34.41
N LEU A 289 33.71 16.07 35.43
CA LEU A 289 33.55 17.22 36.31
C LEU A 289 34.04 16.90 37.73
N THR A 290 34.48 17.92 38.47
CA THR A 290 34.66 17.80 39.93
C THR A 290 33.29 17.66 40.63
N ALA A 291 33.28 17.31 41.92
CA ALA A 291 32.04 17.23 42.68
C ALA A 291 31.27 18.57 42.71
N GLU A 292 32.00 19.67 42.87
CA GLU A 292 31.44 21.04 42.82
C GLU A 292 30.88 21.37 41.43
N GLN A 293 31.62 21.07 40.37
CA GLN A 293 31.15 21.27 39.00
C GLN A 293 29.95 20.39 38.65
N SER A 294 29.90 19.15 39.15
CA SER A 294 28.76 18.24 38.96
C SER A 294 27.52 18.80 39.63
N ALA A 295 27.64 19.28 40.88
CA ALA A 295 26.53 19.91 41.59
C ALA A 295 26.00 21.16 40.85
N ILE A 296 26.90 22.03 40.37
CA ILE A 296 26.53 23.21 39.57
C ILE A 296 25.85 22.80 38.26
N PHE A 297 26.42 21.83 37.55
CA PHE A 297 25.86 21.35 36.28
C PHE A 297 24.47 20.73 36.47
N SER A 298 24.28 19.82 37.43
CA SER A 298 22.99 19.18 37.69
C SER A 298 21.91 20.21 38.02
N ALA A 299 22.24 21.23 38.82
CA ALA A 299 21.30 22.27 39.19
C ALA A 299 20.89 23.14 37.98
N ILE A 300 21.85 23.50 37.11
CA ILE A 300 21.54 24.25 35.88
C ILE A 300 20.78 23.37 34.88
N PHE A 301 21.22 22.14 34.65
CA PHE A 301 20.58 21.19 33.74
C PHE A 301 19.13 20.94 34.14
N ASN A 302 18.86 20.67 35.42
CA ASN A 302 17.50 20.43 35.91
C ASN A 302 16.61 21.67 35.73
N ALA A 303 17.14 22.87 36.00
CA ALA A 303 16.37 24.10 35.80
C ALA A 303 16.15 24.44 34.32
N LYS A 304 17.12 24.13 33.46
CA LYS A 304 17.07 24.41 32.02
C LYS A 304 16.25 23.38 31.25
N ILE A 305 16.63 22.11 31.29
CA ILE A 305 16.05 21.05 30.45
C ILE A 305 14.73 20.57 31.09
N ALA A 306 14.78 19.97 32.27
CA ALA A 306 13.57 19.48 32.95
C ALA A 306 12.63 20.62 33.39
N GLY A 307 13.18 21.80 33.69
CA GLY A 307 12.44 22.99 34.06
C GLY A 307 11.88 23.81 32.90
N SER A 308 12.00 23.33 31.66
CA SER A 308 11.50 23.98 30.44
C SER A 308 12.01 25.42 30.27
N GLU A 309 13.32 25.57 30.09
CA GLU A 309 14.03 26.85 29.97
C GLU A 309 13.81 27.77 31.19
N TYR A 310 14.06 27.24 32.39
CA TYR A 310 13.96 27.97 33.65
C TYR A 310 12.55 28.49 33.99
N ALA A 311 11.51 27.90 33.39
CA ALA A 311 10.12 28.23 33.68
C ALA A 311 9.66 27.66 35.03
N SER A 312 10.18 26.50 35.43
CA SER A 312 9.88 25.89 36.74
C SER A 312 10.48 26.72 37.88
N PHE A 313 9.60 27.39 38.64
CA PHE A 313 10.01 28.23 39.76
C PHE A 313 10.84 27.45 40.79
N ALA A 314 10.42 26.22 41.14
CA ALA A 314 11.11 25.41 42.14
C ALA A 314 12.52 25.00 41.71
N LEU A 315 12.66 24.50 40.47
CA LEU A 315 13.97 24.09 39.94
C LEU A 315 14.90 25.29 39.73
N PHE A 316 14.35 26.42 39.30
CA PHE A 316 15.11 27.67 39.20
C PHE A 316 15.57 28.18 40.58
N SER A 317 14.72 28.08 41.61
CA SER A 317 15.07 28.43 42.98
C SER A 317 16.16 27.53 43.54
N GLU A 318 16.05 26.22 43.29
CA GLU A 318 17.05 25.23 43.68
C GLU A 318 18.42 25.51 43.02
N MET A 319 18.44 25.86 41.73
CA MET A 319 19.65 26.26 41.02
C MET A 319 20.39 27.43 41.70
N LEU A 320 19.64 28.32 42.35
CA LEU A 320 20.16 29.47 43.06
C LEU A 320 20.51 29.18 44.53
N GLY A 321 20.41 27.92 44.98
CA GLY A 321 20.65 27.52 46.36
C GLY A 321 19.47 27.79 47.30
N GLY A 322 18.25 27.83 46.76
CA GLY A 322 17.03 27.97 47.54
C GLY A 322 16.78 26.80 48.49
N ALA A 323 16.16 27.10 49.63
CA ALA A 323 15.69 26.08 50.57
C ALA A 323 14.45 25.34 50.01
N GLU A 324 13.99 24.29 50.71
CA GLU A 324 12.82 23.47 50.28
C GLU A 324 11.53 24.27 50.06
N ASN A 325 11.41 25.47 50.66
CA ASN A 325 10.30 26.39 50.46
C ASN A 325 10.52 27.39 49.30
N ASN A 326 11.51 27.15 48.43
CA ASN A 326 11.93 28.00 47.32
C ASN A 326 12.43 29.39 47.73
N MET A 327 12.75 29.62 49.01
CA MET A 327 13.32 30.89 49.45
C MET A 327 14.84 30.90 49.33
N LEU A 328 15.38 32.04 48.90
CA LEU A 328 16.81 32.33 48.87
C LEU A 328 17.24 33.00 50.18
N SER A 329 18.44 32.69 50.66
CA SER A 329 19.05 33.42 51.79
C SER A 329 19.23 34.89 51.41
N THR A 330 18.96 35.82 52.33
CA THR A 330 19.11 37.27 52.09
C THR A 330 20.53 37.68 51.78
N ASP A 331 21.51 36.85 52.16
CA ASP A 331 22.93 37.05 51.90
C ASP A 331 23.46 36.13 50.78
N ALA A 332 22.57 35.49 50.01
CA ALA A 332 22.99 34.61 48.92
C ALA A 332 23.73 35.40 47.82
N SER A 333 24.88 34.88 47.39
CA SER A 333 25.57 35.41 46.22
C SER A 333 24.97 34.79 44.96
N ILE A 334 24.35 35.62 44.12
CA ILE A 334 23.76 35.16 42.85
C ILE A 334 24.75 35.45 41.71
N THR A 335 25.28 34.38 41.13
CA THR A 335 26.21 34.47 40.00
C THR A 335 25.54 35.18 38.81
N GLY A 336 26.24 36.16 38.23
CA GLY A 336 25.73 36.98 37.11
C GLY A 336 25.12 38.33 37.54
N LEU A 337 24.91 38.56 38.84
CA LEU A 337 24.41 39.82 39.39
C LEU A 337 25.46 40.52 40.26
N THR A 338 25.39 41.86 40.31
CA THR A 338 26.12 42.64 41.34
C THR A 338 25.47 42.45 42.72
N ALA A 339 26.17 42.78 43.81
CA ALA A 339 25.63 42.61 45.17
C ALA A 339 24.30 43.35 45.40
N LEU A 340 24.12 44.53 44.79
CA LEU A 340 22.87 45.30 44.87
C LEU A 340 21.75 44.62 44.08
N GLU A 341 22.04 44.17 42.86
CA GLU A 341 21.09 43.46 42.01
C GLU A 341 20.68 42.10 42.60
N ALA A 342 21.62 41.37 43.20
CA ALA A 342 21.33 40.11 43.88
C ALA A 342 20.39 40.33 45.07
N LYS A 343 20.62 41.37 45.87
CA LYS A 343 19.71 41.74 46.96
C LYS A 343 18.31 42.07 46.45
N ASP A 344 18.21 42.86 45.39
CA ASP A 344 16.93 43.23 44.77
C ASP A 344 16.21 41.99 44.21
N PHE A 345 16.93 41.08 43.55
CA PHE A 345 16.37 39.84 43.03
C PHE A 345 15.89 38.92 44.15
N ILE A 346 16.68 38.72 45.22
CA ILE A 346 16.32 37.86 46.36
C ILE A 346 15.05 38.36 47.05
N GLU A 347 14.91 39.68 47.23
CA GLU A 347 13.70 40.26 47.79
C GLU A 347 12.47 39.91 46.93
N LEU A 348 12.53 40.17 45.62
CA LEU A 348 11.43 39.91 44.68
C LEU A 348 11.11 38.41 44.56
N HIS A 349 12.13 37.57 44.48
CA HIS A 349 11.99 36.12 44.40
C HIS A 349 11.32 35.55 45.66
N ASN A 350 11.75 36.01 46.85
CA ASN A 350 11.17 35.57 48.12
C ASN A 350 9.73 36.06 48.31
N LYS A 351 9.36 37.24 47.77
CA LYS A 351 7.95 37.67 47.72
C LYS A 351 7.12 36.66 46.91
N MET A 352 7.59 36.28 45.73
CA MET A 352 6.92 35.27 44.88
C MET A 352 6.86 33.89 45.55
N ALA A 353 7.94 33.44 46.20
CA ALA A 353 7.96 32.17 46.94
C ALA A 353 6.94 32.14 48.10
N CYS A 354 6.68 33.30 48.73
CA CYS A 354 5.64 33.46 49.75
C CYS A 354 4.22 33.61 49.16
N GLY A 355 4.04 33.53 47.84
CA GLY A 355 2.76 33.73 47.16
C GLY A 355 2.28 35.19 47.15
N GLN A 356 3.16 36.16 47.39
CA GLN A 356 2.82 37.58 47.32
C GLN A 356 2.74 38.03 45.86
N ILE A 357 1.77 38.88 45.56
CA ILE A 357 1.63 39.52 44.25
C ILE A 357 2.65 40.65 44.18
N ILE A 358 3.60 40.55 43.24
CA ILE A 358 4.52 41.64 42.92
C ILE A 358 3.87 42.61 41.93
N GLU A 359 4.16 43.91 42.05
CA GLU A 359 3.63 44.91 41.13
C GLU A 359 4.23 44.77 39.73
N LEU A 360 3.59 45.32 38.69
CA LEU A 360 4.07 45.20 37.31
C LEU A 360 5.53 45.65 37.13
N ILE A 361 5.91 46.77 37.74
CA ILE A 361 7.28 47.32 37.68
C ILE A 361 8.27 46.39 38.38
N GLU A 362 7.87 45.79 39.50
CA GLU A 362 8.68 44.79 40.22
C GLU A 362 8.83 43.50 39.39
N SER A 363 7.77 43.08 38.69
CA SER A 363 7.80 41.93 37.78
C SER A 363 8.74 42.15 36.60
N GLU A 364 8.70 43.33 35.97
CA GLU A 364 9.63 43.68 34.88
C GLU A 364 11.09 43.68 35.35
N LYS A 365 11.33 44.21 36.56
CA LYS A 365 12.66 44.18 37.19
C LYS A 365 13.09 42.75 37.52
N TYR A 366 12.19 41.92 38.02
CA TYR A 366 12.46 40.51 38.31
C TYR A 366 12.85 39.75 37.04
N GLU A 367 12.08 39.86 35.96
CA GLU A 367 12.37 39.18 34.69
C GLU A 367 13.68 39.68 34.06
N SER A 368 13.99 40.98 34.14
CA SER A 368 15.27 41.52 33.66
C SER A 368 16.48 40.96 34.43
N LEU A 369 16.36 40.81 35.76
CA LEU A 369 17.41 40.22 36.59
C LEU A 369 17.49 38.70 36.39
N LYS A 370 16.35 38.03 36.26
CA LYS A 370 16.24 36.61 35.91
C LYS A 370 16.97 36.32 34.60
N GLN A 371 16.77 37.17 33.58
CA GLN A 371 17.45 37.04 32.30
C GLN A 371 18.98 37.08 32.42
N LYS A 372 19.54 37.99 33.22
CA LYS A 372 20.99 38.05 33.46
C LYS A 372 21.52 36.77 34.14
N ILE A 373 20.75 36.24 35.09
CA ILE A 373 21.06 34.98 35.77
C ILE A 373 21.06 33.83 34.75
N THR A 374 20.02 33.71 33.92
CA THR A 374 19.90 32.63 32.94
C THR A 374 20.97 32.72 31.85
N GLU A 375 21.32 33.92 31.38
CA GLU A 375 22.42 34.13 30.43
C GLU A 375 23.78 33.64 31.01
N ASN A 376 24.05 33.93 32.28
CA ASN A 376 25.26 33.45 32.93
C ASN A 376 25.22 31.93 33.23
N ALA A 377 24.04 31.40 33.61
CA ALA A 377 23.83 29.97 33.81
C ALA A 377 24.03 29.19 32.49
N ASP A 378 23.50 29.68 31.37
CA ASP A 378 23.65 29.09 30.04
C ASP A 378 25.11 29.07 29.59
N LYS A 379 25.85 30.14 29.85
CA LYS A 379 27.30 30.17 29.59
C LYS A 379 28.04 29.11 30.40
N THR A 380 27.72 29.02 31.70
CA THR A 380 28.33 28.03 32.60
C THR A 380 27.98 26.62 32.17
N TYR A 381 26.72 26.37 31.79
CA TYR A 381 26.24 25.12 31.23
C TYR A 381 27.02 24.74 29.96
N ALA A 382 27.16 25.65 29.01
CA ALA A 382 27.90 25.41 27.77
C ALA A 382 29.38 25.07 28.03
N ASP A 383 30.02 25.76 28.98
CA ASP A 383 31.41 25.49 29.36
C ASP A 383 31.57 24.12 30.04
N LEU A 384 30.67 23.75 30.96
CA LEU A 384 30.66 22.45 31.63
C LEU A 384 30.29 21.30 30.67
N LYS A 385 29.32 21.50 29.77
CA LYS A 385 28.96 20.56 28.69
C LYS A 385 30.17 20.26 27.82
N LYS A 386 30.95 21.26 27.43
CA LYS A 386 32.21 21.06 26.67
C LYS A 386 33.23 20.20 27.43
N LEU A 387 33.36 20.38 28.75
CA LEU A 387 34.26 19.55 29.57
C LEU A 387 33.79 18.10 29.62
N ILE A 388 32.49 17.86 29.79
CA ILE A 388 31.89 16.51 29.76
C ILE A 388 32.16 15.86 28.40
N ILE A 389 31.82 16.52 27.29
CA ILE A 389 32.03 15.98 25.94
C ILE A 389 33.51 15.70 25.67
N ALA A 390 34.42 16.59 26.08
CA ALA A 390 35.85 16.38 25.95
C ALA A 390 36.32 15.14 26.74
N GLN A 391 35.76 14.90 27.92
CA GLN A 391 36.06 13.72 28.71
C GLN A 391 35.54 12.44 28.05
N ILE A 392 34.29 12.44 27.58
CA ILE A 392 33.69 11.29 26.86
C ILE A 392 34.53 10.97 25.61
N ARG A 393 34.96 11.99 24.86
CA ARG A 393 35.77 11.84 23.65
C ARG A 393 37.13 11.20 23.92
N ASN A 394 37.84 11.68 24.96
CA ASN A 394 39.24 11.35 25.20
C ASN A 394 39.46 10.16 26.14
N ASN A 395 38.46 9.75 26.92
CA ASN A 395 38.57 8.65 27.86
C ASN A 395 37.67 7.48 27.45
N ALA A 396 38.28 6.39 26.96
CA ALA A 396 37.56 5.20 26.54
C ALA A 396 36.69 4.59 27.65
N GLY A 397 37.13 4.64 28.92
CA GLY A 397 36.33 4.15 30.04
C GLY A 397 35.06 4.98 30.26
N THR A 398 35.16 6.30 30.12
CA THR A 398 33.99 7.21 30.19
C THR A 398 33.06 7.00 29.02
N PHE A 399 33.58 6.89 27.79
CA PHE A 399 32.76 6.58 26.61
C PHE A 399 31.99 5.27 26.79
N ASN A 400 32.68 4.20 27.23
CA ASN A 400 32.08 2.89 27.48
C ASN A 400 30.96 2.94 28.53
N GLN A 401 31.15 3.73 29.59
CA GLN A 401 30.12 3.92 30.62
C GLN A 401 28.89 4.62 30.05
N VAL A 402 29.09 5.69 29.26
CA VAL A 402 28.01 6.48 28.64
C VAL A 402 27.14 5.65 27.72
N ILE A 403 27.75 4.75 26.93
CA ILE A 403 27.02 3.85 26.02
C ILE A 403 26.45 2.60 26.72
N GLY A 404 26.54 2.51 28.06
CA GLY A 404 26.00 1.37 28.82
C GLY A 404 26.81 0.08 28.71
N ALA A 405 28.07 0.12 28.27
CA ALA A 405 28.90 -1.08 28.14
C ALA A 405 29.32 -1.62 29.53
N GLN A 406 29.00 -2.90 29.78
CA GLN A 406 29.37 -3.60 31.00
C GLN A 406 30.50 -4.58 30.72
N ASN A 407 31.59 -4.52 31.50
CA ASN A 407 32.78 -5.35 31.31
C ASN A 407 33.39 -5.28 29.89
N GLY A 408 33.31 -4.10 29.26
CA GLY A 408 33.82 -3.89 27.90
C GLY A 408 32.97 -4.52 26.80
N LYS A 409 31.69 -4.85 27.08
CA LYS A 409 30.74 -5.35 26.08
C LYS A 409 29.41 -4.61 26.12
N LEU A 410 28.78 -4.49 24.97
CA LEU A 410 27.40 -4.03 24.80
C LEU A 410 26.48 -5.25 24.61
N ALA A 411 25.34 -5.28 25.32
CA ALA A 411 24.29 -6.26 25.02
C ALA A 411 23.48 -5.80 23.79
N GLN A 412 22.84 -6.73 23.09
CA GLN A 412 21.89 -6.37 22.02
C GLN A 412 20.63 -5.75 22.63
N GLY A 413 20.07 -4.73 21.97
CA GLY A 413 18.85 -4.03 22.40
C GLY A 413 19.07 -3.07 23.57
N LEU A 414 20.30 -2.60 23.76
CA LEU A 414 20.65 -1.60 24.75
C LEU A 414 20.48 -0.23 24.10
N ASP A 415 19.72 0.68 24.71
CA ASP A 415 19.57 2.05 24.23
C ASP A 415 20.92 2.78 24.36
N ILE A 416 21.64 2.93 23.25
CA ILE A 416 22.96 3.56 23.21
C ILE A 416 22.75 5.05 22.93
N PRO A 417 23.08 5.97 23.85
CA PRO A 417 22.99 7.40 23.61
C PRO A 417 23.76 7.79 22.35
N GLY A 418 23.13 8.54 21.45
CA GLY A 418 23.65 8.90 20.14
C GLY A 418 23.50 7.83 19.05
N ILE A 419 22.99 6.64 19.37
CA ILE A 419 22.42 5.69 18.41
C ILE A 419 20.95 5.52 18.77
N ASP A 420 20.18 6.59 18.54
CA ASP A 420 18.72 6.44 18.47
C ASP A 420 18.49 5.36 17.39
N GLY A 421 17.80 4.25 17.71
CA GLY A 421 17.44 3.20 16.73
C GLY A 421 16.59 3.72 15.56
N HIS A 422 16.31 5.03 15.61
CA HIS A 422 15.66 5.91 14.68
C HIS A 422 16.33 7.31 14.69
N ASN A 423 17.50 7.54 14.08
CA ASN A 423 17.63 8.27 12.80
C ASN A 423 18.89 9.13 12.60
N ALA A 424 19.40 9.10 11.37
CA ALA A 424 20.19 10.16 10.75
C ALA A 424 19.34 11.15 9.91
N LEU A 425 18.07 10.82 9.62
CA LEU A 425 17.22 11.57 8.67
C LEU A 425 15.96 12.24 9.24
N LEU A 426 15.73 12.20 10.56
CA LEU A 426 14.55 12.86 11.14
C LEU A 426 14.77 14.35 11.23
N LYS A 427 13.80 15.09 10.72
CA LYS A 427 13.65 16.50 11.02
C LYS A 427 13.17 16.69 12.46
N THR A 428 13.91 17.44 13.28
CA THR A 428 13.37 17.98 14.53
C THR A 428 12.46 19.18 14.23
N VAL A 429 11.39 19.37 14.99
CA VAL A 429 10.37 20.43 14.73
C VAL A 429 10.99 21.84 14.74
N SER A 430 12.16 22.01 15.35
CA SER A 430 12.92 23.27 15.43
C SER A 430 13.84 23.55 14.23
N GLU A 431 14.14 22.57 13.37
CA GLU A 431 15.03 22.78 12.23
C GLU A 431 14.33 23.58 11.13
N SER A 432 14.98 24.66 10.69
CA SER A 432 14.49 25.48 9.58
C SER A 432 14.38 24.60 8.31
N ASN A 433 13.38 24.87 7.47
CA ASN A 433 13.22 24.14 6.20
C ASN A 433 14.49 24.22 5.32
N ILE A 434 15.27 25.29 5.47
CA ILE A 434 16.49 25.55 4.68
C ILE A 434 17.63 24.62 5.12
N ASP A 435 17.82 24.41 6.42
CA ASP A 435 18.91 23.55 6.93
C ASP A 435 18.63 22.06 6.61
N PHE A 436 17.37 21.66 6.69
CA PHE A 436 16.96 20.29 6.36
C PHE A 436 17.04 20.03 4.84
N GLU A 437 16.67 21.01 4.02
CA GLU A 437 16.88 20.97 2.56
C GLU A 437 18.37 20.83 2.22
N LEU A 438 19.26 21.56 2.91
CA LEU A 438 20.71 21.43 2.73
C LEU A 438 21.23 20.05 3.15
N LYS A 439 20.73 19.45 4.24
CA LYS A 439 21.11 18.08 4.65
C LYS A 439 20.66 17.03 3.64
N LEU A 440 19.42 17.12 3.14
CA LEU A 440 18.90 16.22 2.11
C LEU A 440 19.58 16.43 0.74
N ARG A 441 20.09 17.63 0.44
CA ARG A 441 20.83 17.91 -0.81
C ARG A 441 22.32 17.56 -0.71
N ASN A 442 22.93 17.59 0.47
CA ASN A 442 24.36 17.30 0.69
C ASN A 442 24.61 15.79 0.95
N GLU A 443 24.06 14.93 0.08
CA GLU A 443 23.89 13.46 0.16
C GLU A 443 25.16 12.59 0.34
N GLU A 444 26.05 12.88 1.29
CA GLU A 444 27.18 11.99 1.60
C GLU A 444 26.87 10.89 2.64
N GLU A 445 25.82 11.05 3.46
CA GLU A 445 25.58 10.17 4.63
C GLU A 445 24.40 9.19 4.50
N VAL A 446 23.54 9.33 3.51
CA VAL A 446 22.36 8.46 3.34
C VAL A 446 22.69 7.28 2.43
N LYS A 447 22.72 6.06 2.99
CA LYS A 447 22.82 4.83 2.18
C LYS A 447 21.51 4.62 1.39
N THR A 448 21.43 5.23 0.22
CA THR A 448 20.41 4.91 -0.78
C THR A 448 20.80 3.62 -1.51
N ILE A 449 19.88 2.67 -1.61
CA ILE A 449 20.00 1.49 -2.45
C ILE A 449 19.24 1.78 -3.74
N PHE A 450 19.94 1.80 -4.86
CA PHE A 450 19.30 1.94 -6.17
C PHE A 450 18.34 0.76 -6.40
N ALA A 451 17.07 1.07 -6.68
CA ALA A 451 16.01 0.09 -6.91
C ALA A 451 15.78 -0.15 -8.40
N GLY A 452 15.82 0.90 -9.23
CA GLY A 452 15.62 0.79 -10.67
C GLY A 452 15.72 2.13 -11.38
N ARG A 453 15.92 2.09 -12.71
CA ARG A 453 15.89 3.27 -13.59
C ARG A 453 14.96 3.01 -14.76
N GLU A 454 14.10 3.97 -15.03
CA GLU A 454 13.27 4.03 -16.22
C GLU A 454 13.72 5.24 -17.06
N VAL A 455 13.97 5.03 -18.35
CA VAL A 455 14.31 6.10 -19.29
C VAL A 455 13.30 6.12 -20.41
N THR A 456 12.52 7.20 -20.51
CA THR A 456 11.61 7.46 -21.61
C THR A 456 12.20 8.48 -22.57
N GLU A 457 12.53 8.04 -23.78
CA GLU A 457 13.02 8.87 -24.88
C GLU A 457 11.85 9.18 -25.83
N ASN A 458 11.44 10.44 -25.91
CA ASN A 458 10.44 10.90 -26.86
C ASN A 458 11.14 11.31 -28.16
N LEU A 459 11.04 10.46 -29.17
CA LEU A 459 11.78 10.58 -30.42
C LEU A 459 11.02 11.35 -31.50
N GLY A 460 9.68 11.35 -31.42
CA GLY A 460 8.81 11.99 -32.40
C GLY A 460 7.73 12.85 -31.75
N PHE A 461 7.46 14.01 -32.35
CA PHE A 461 6.42 14.94 -31.88
C PHE A 461 5.68 15.54 -33.06
N ASP A 462 4.44 15.95 -32.83
CA ASP A 462 3.72 16.80 -33.77
C ASP A 462 3.87 18.29 -33.45
N TYR A 463 3.19 19.13 -34.24
CA TYR A 463 3.21 20.59 -34.09
C TYR A 463 2.59 21.12 -32.78
N LYS A 464 1.96 20.25 -31.97
CA LYS A 464 1.42 20.58 -30.64
C LYS A 464 2.23 19.92 -29.52
N TYR A 465 3.42 19.42 -29.82
CA TYR A 465 4.28 18.69 -28.89
C TYR A 465 3.63 17.42 -28.31
N ARG A 466 2.67 16.83 -29.03
CA ARG A 466 2.13 15.52 -28.68
C ARG A 466 3.15 14.48 -29.11
N ILE A 467 3.48 13.56 -28.20
CA ILE A 467 4.45 12.49 -28.43
C ILE A 467 3.90 11.55 -29.49
N LEU A 468 4.55 11.50 -30.65
CA LEU A 468 4.23 10.58 -31.75
C LEU A 468 4.98 9.26 -31.62
N HIS A 469 6.14 9.27 -30.98
CA HIS A 469 7.01 8.11 -30.84
C HIS A 469 7.82 8.25 -29.56
N SER A 470 7.74 7.24 -28.69
CA SER A 470 8.53 7.15 -27.47
C SER A 470 9.11 5.75 -27.28
N ILE A 471 10.23 5.69 -26.58
CA ILE A 471 10.85 4.43 -26.15
C ILE A 471 11.09 4.54 -24.65
N THR A 472 10.46 3.67 -23.88
CA THR A 472 10.73 3.51 -22.45
C THR A 472 11.62 2.29 -22.27
N THR A 473 12.79 2.48 -21.68
CA THR A 473 13.74 1.40 -21.38
C THR A 473 13.91 1.28 -19.87
N ASP A 474 13.78 0.05 -19.39
CA ASP A 474 14.00 -0.30 -18.00
C ASP A 474 15.45 -0.77 -17.80
N TYR A 475 16.01 -0.35 -16.68
CA TYR A 475 17.38 -0.64 -16.28
C TYR A 475 17.39 -1.23 -14.87
N GLU A 476 18.15 -2.31 -14.72
CA GLU A 476 18.46 -2.90 -13.43
C GLU A 476 19.96 -2.82 -13.15
N SER A 477 20.34 -2.90 -11.88
CA SER A 477 21.76 -3.01 -11.52
C SER A 477 22.31 -4.36 -11.98
N VAL A 478 23.49 -4.35 -12.61
CA VAL A 478 24.23 -5.55 -13.07
C VAL A 478 24.44 -6.56 -11.93
N ASP A 479 24.51 -6.06 -10.70
CA ASP A 479 24.68 -6.87 -9.51
C ASP A 479 23.69 -6.42 -8.43
N SER A 480 22.57 -7.13 -8.32
CA SER A 480 21.59 -6.91 -7.25
C SER A 480 22.19 -7.01 -5.83
N LYS A 481 23.45 -7.48 -5.69
CA LYS A 481 24.19 -7.54 -4.42
C LYS A 481 25.32 -6.51 -4.30
N ASN A 482 25.95 -6.08 -5.41
CA ASN A 482 26.93 -5.00 -5.40
C ASN A 482 26.24 -3.70 -5.81
N ARG A 483 25.77 -2.99 -4.78
CA ARG A 483 25.16 -1.65 -4.83
C ARG A 483 25.91 -0.77 -5.83
N ALA A 484 25.18 -0.24 -6.81
CA ALA A 484 25.73 0.71 -7.79
C ALA A 484 26.33 1.93 -7.08
N VAL A 485 27.47 2.43 -7.59
CA VAL A 485 28.15 3.61 -7.06
C VAL A 485 27.39 4.84 -7.56
N VAL A 486 26.82 5.57 -6.60
CA VAL A 486 26.17 6.85 -6.85
C VAL A 486 27.24 7.95 -6.81
N ASP A 487 27.23 8.89 -7.76
CA ASP A 487 28.09 10.07 -7.69
C ASP A 487 27.59 11.09 -6.65
N GLU A 488 28.38 12.14 -6.40
CA GLU A 488 28.06 13.23 -5.44
C GLU A 488 26.74 13.96 -5.76
N ALA A 489 26.19 13.80 -6.96
CA ALA A 489 24.95 14.42 -7.39
C ALA A 489 23.76 13.43 -7.40
N GLY A 490 23.92 12.23 -6.86
CA GLY A 490 22.87 11.24 -6.80
C GLY A 490 22.69 10.45 -8.10
N ASN A 491 23.59 10.60 -9.09
CA ASN A 491 23.47 9.91 -10.37
C ASN A 491 24.14 8.54 -10.30
N VAL A 492 23.43 7.52 -10.76
CA VAL A 492 24.02 6.19 -10.97
C VAL A 492 24.76 6.15 -12.29
N SER A 493 26.02 5.70 -12.25
CA SER A 493 26.85 5.59 -13.45
C SER A 493 26.23 4.59 -14.44
N SER A 494 26.10 4.99 -15.70
CA SER A 494 25.43 4.17 -16.72
C SER A 494 26.14 2.85 -17.04
N GLY A 495 27.42 2.72 -16.68
CA GLY A 495 28.20 1.49 -16.86
C GLY A 495 27.86 0.38 -15.86
N GLU A 496 27.08 0.67 -14.81
CA GLU A 496 26.69 -0.28 -13.77
C GLU A 496 25.24 -0.75 -13.90
N LEU A 497 24.55 -0.28 -14.94
CA LEU A 497 23.17 -0.62 -15.22
C LEU A 497 23.07 -1.44 -16.50
N GLU A 498 22.31 -2.52 -16.45
CA GLU A 498 21.97 -3.33 -17.61
C GLU A 498 20.54 -3.01 -18.05
N LYS A 499 20.37 -2.84 -19.36
CA LYS A 499 19.04 -2.74 -19.95
C LYS A 499 18.39 -4.11 -19.87
N THR A 500 17.17 -4.18 -19.35
CA THR A 500 16.47 -5.46 -19.17
C THR A 500 15.30 -5.54 -20.14
N THR A 501 14.34 -4.64 -20.00
CA THR A 501 13.10 -4.61 -20.77
C THR A 501 12.76 -3.20 -21.21
N GLY A 502 11.63 -3.08 -21.90
CA GLY A 502 11.03 -1.80 -22.18
C GLY A 502 9.90 -1.94 -23.19
N HIS A 503 9.36 -0.79 -23.58
CA HIS A 503 8.33 -0.70 -24.60
C HIS A 503 8.58 0.50 -25.51
N GLU A 504 8.13 0.38 -26.75
CA GLU A 504 8.22 1.42 -27.75
C GLU A 504 6.82 1.72 -28.27
N ASP A 505 6.40 2.98 -28.13
CA ASP A 505 5.05 3.42 -28.47
C ASP A 505 5.07 4.36 -29.67
N TYR A 506 4.11 4.16 -30.56
CA TYR A 506 3.82 5.05 -31.67
C TYR A 506 2.38 5.52 -31.54
N ASN A 507 2.19 6.83 -31.47
CA ASN A 507 0.87 7.46 -31.39
C ASN A 507 0.63 8.32 -32.61
N THR A 508 -0.51 8.13 -33.27
CA THR A 508 -0.89 8.91 -34.44
C THR A 508 -2.38 9.27 -34.39
N ASN A 509 -2.81 10.08 -35.37
CA ASN A 509 -4.21 10.36 -35.64
C ASN A 509 -5.01 10.96 -34.46
N PHE A 510 -4.39 11.81 -33.64
CA PHE A 510 -5.01 12.36 -32.43
C PHE A 510 -6.36 13.07 -32.61
N SER A 511 -7.23 12.90 -31.63
CA SER A 511 -8.49 13.63 -31.50
C SER A 511 -8.29 15.13 -31.20
N PHE A 512 -9.39 15.89 -31.24
CA PHE A 512 -9.41 17.28 -30.77
C PHE A 512 -9.11 17.41 -29.27
N SER A 513 -9.45 16.40 -28.46
CA SER A 513 -9.11 16.34 -27.04
C SER A 513 -7.65 15.96 -26.77
N GLY A 514 -6.87 15.68 -27.83
CA GLY A 514 -5.45 15.33 -27.70
C GLY A 514 -5.19 13.85 -27.39
N SER A 515 -6.21 13.00 -27.44
CA SER A 515 -6.06 11.55 -27.27
C SER A 515 -5.67 10.90 -28.59
N SER A 516 -4.70 9.98 -28.60
CA SER A 516 -4.34 9.24 -29.81
C SER A 516 -5.53 8.40 -30.29
N ARG A 517 -5.79 8.41 -31.60
CA ARG A 517 -6.77 7.50 -32.21
C ARG A 517 -6.14 6.22 -32.72
N GLU A 518 -4.83 6.20 -32.82
CA GLU A 518 -4.07 5.02 -33.16
C GLU A 518 -2.84 5.02 -32.27
N ALA A 519 -2.66 3.91 -31.56
CA ALA A 519 -1.53 3.69 -30.67
C ALA A 519 -0.99 2.29 -30.93
N THR A 520 0.29 2.15 -31.27
CA THR A 520 0.95 0.85 -31.34
C THR A 520 2.05 0.81 -30.30
N SER A 521 2.01 -0.20 -29.43
CA SER A 521 3.05 -0.46 -28.45
C SER A 521 3.76 -1.76 -28.79
N TYR A 522 5.09 -1.74 -28.73
CA TYR A 522 5.94 -2.90 -28.93
C TYR A 522 6.76 -3.15 -27.67
N ASN A 523 6.59 -4.31 -27.05
CA ASN A 523 7.44 -4.72 -25.95
C ASN A 523 8.75 -5.30 -26.49
N PHE A 524 9.83 -5.02 -25.79
CA PHE A 524 11.14 -5.58 -26.11
C PHE A 524 11.89 -6.04 -24.87
N GLU A 525 12.76 -7.01 -25.07
CA GLU A 525 13.73 -7.50 -24.10
C GLU A 525 15.15 -7.25 -24.63
N TYR A 526 16.11 -7.04 -23.75
CA TYR A 526 17.51 -7.01 -24.10
C TYR A 526 18.13 -8.40 -23.88
N ALA A 527 18.63 -9.01 -24.95
CA ALA A 527 19.44 -10.22 -24.89
C ALA A 527 20.84 -9.88 -25.44
N GLN A 528 21.88 -10.00 -24.60
CA GLN A 528 23.26 -9.68 -24.98
C GLN A 528 23.40 -8.26 -25.56
N ASN A 529 22.81 -7.26 -24.88
CA ASN A 529 22.74 -5.86 -25.32
C ASN A 529 22.06 -5.62 -26.68
N THR A 530 21.39 -6.63 -27.25
CA THR A 530 20.60 -6.50 -28.46
C THR A 530 19.13 -6.43 -28.10
N ARG A 531 18.46 -5.37 -28.56
CA ARG A 531 17.01 -5.22 -28.39
C ARG A 531 16.30 -6.26 -29.26
N LYS A 532 15.48 -7.09 -28.65
CA LYS A 532 14.65 -8.07 -29.32
C LYS A 532 13.20 -7.77 -29.00
N TYR A 533 12.41 -7.47 -30.03
CA TYR A 533 10.99 -7.25 -29.85
C TYR A 533 10.28 -8.58 -29.68
N THR A 534 9.29 -8.61 -28.79
CA THR A 534 8.75 -9.86 -28.26
C THR A 534 7.27 -9.99 -28.61
N ASN A 535 6.47 -8.95 -28.35
CA ASN A 535 5.08 -8.83 -28.77
C ASN A 535 4.69 -7.35 -28.82
N GLY A 536 3.43 -7.09 -29.14
CA GLY A 536 2.89 -5.75 -29.03
C GLY A 536 1.38 -5.75 -29.18
N GLN A 537 0.83 -4.56 -29.19
CA GLN A 537 -0.58 -4.34 -29.48
C GLN A 537 -0.74 -3.08 -30.31
N THR A 538 -1.72 -3.08 -31.21
CA THR A 538 -2.19 -1.87 -31.87
C THR A 538 -3.62 -1.62 -31.45
N GLU A 539 -3.89 -0.41 -30.99
CA GLU A 539 -5.20 0.09 -30.62
C GLU A 539 -5.66 1.17 -31.60
N TYR A 540 -6.86 0.99 -32.16
CA TYR A 540 -7.54 1.98 -33.00
C TYR A 540 -8.79 2.48 -32.30
N LYS A 541 -8.95 3.80 -32.17
CA LYS A 541 -10.09 4.45 -31.52
C LYS A 541 -10.83 5.37 -32.50
N SER A 542 -12.13 5.16 -32.61
CA SER A 542 -13.04 6.22 -33.06
C SER A 542 -13.50 6.99 -31.84
N VAL A 543 -13.51 8.33 -31.90
CA VAL A 543 -14.01 9.18 -30.82
C VAL A 543 -15.08 10.14 -31.33
N ASN A 544 -16.05 10.46 -30.48
CA ASN A 544 -17.04 11.49 -30.78
C ASN A 544 -16.46 12.91 -30.66
N LEU A 545 -17.31 13.93 -30.87
CA LEU A 545 -16.91 15.35 -30.79
C LEU A 545 -16.43 15.79 -29.40
N HIS A 546 -16.82 15.08 -28.34
CA HIS A 546 -16.38 15.35 -26.97
C HIS A 546 -15.08 14.62 -26.59
N GLY A 547 -14.56 13.77 -27.49
CA GLY A 547 -13.35 12.98 -27.25
C GLY A 547 -13.61 11.61 -26.62
N TYR A 548 -14.87 11.22 -26.39
CA TYR A 548 -15.21 9.90 -25.84
C TYR A 548 -15.09 8.81 -26.92
N VAL A 549 -14.55 7.65 -26.55
CA VAL A 549 -14.25 6.53 -27.46
C VAL A 549 -15.53 5.82 -27.90
N MET A 550 -15.97 5.95 -29.14
CA MET A 550 -17.15 5.25 -29.64
C MET A 550 -16.86 3.80 -30.05
N GLN A 551 -15.64 3.55 -30.53
CA GLN A 551 -15.19 2.25 -31.00
C GLN A 551 -13.72 2.10 -30.63
N SER A 552 -13.32 0.93 -30.13
CA SER A 552 -11.92 0.55 -29.92
C SER A 552 -11.67 -0.81 -30.55
N LEU A 553 -10.62 -0.93 -31.36
CA LEU A 553 -10.12 -2.20 -31.86
C LEU A 553 -8.71 -2.38 -31.34
N VAL A 554 -8.51 -3.37 -30.46
CA VAL A 554 -7.21 -3.74 -29.94
C VAL A 554 -6.79 -5.04 -30.59
N THR A 555 -5.72 -5.01 -31.37
CA THR A 555 -5.13 -6.19 -32.00
C THR A 555 -3.80 -6.51 -31.31
N GLU A 556 -3.75 -7.65 -30.64
CA GLU A 556 -2.54 -8.21 -30.06
C GLU A 556 -1.77 -8.99 -31.14
N PHE A 557 -0.45 -8.84 -31.15
CA PHE A 557 0.41 -9.54 -32.10
C PHE A 557 1.70 -10.03 -31.44
N GLU A 558 2.18 -11.17 -31.93
CA GLU A 558 3.54 -11.64 -31.68
C GLU A 558 4.45 -11.15 -32.81
N LEU A 559 5.73 -10.97 -32.48
CA LEU A 559 6.74 -10.57 -33.44
C LEU A 559 7.65 -11.76 -33.72
N THR A 560 7.54 -12.30 -34.92
CA THR A 560 8.40 -13.39 -35.39
C THR A 560 9.45 -12.87 -36.36
N GLY A 561 10.68 -13.37 -36.25
CA GLY A 561 11.80 -12.96 -37.09
C GLY A 561 13.02 -12.53 -36.29
N SER A 562 14.00 -11.99 -37.01
CA SER A 562 15.24 -11.48 -36.44
C SER A 562 15.64 -10.23 -37.23
N GLY A 563 15.67 -9.09 -36.55
CA GLY A 563 16.09 -7.82 -37.14
C GLY A 563 16.91 -7.04 -36.12
N ASN A 564 17.99 -6.41 -36.60
CA ASN A 564 18.86 -5.55 -35.78
C ASN A 564 18.44 -4.07 -35.81
N ASN A 565 17.41 -3.73 -36.60
CA ASN A 565 16.87 -2.38 -36.75
C ASN A 565 15.38 -2.43 -36.38
N PRO A 566 14.84 -1.37 -35.74
CA PRO A 566 13.56 -1.46 -35.05
C PRO A 566 12.48 -1.79 -36.08
N LEU A 567 11.83 -2.94 -35.89
CA LEU A 567 10.78 -3.53 -36.72
C LEU A 567 11.18 -4.07 -38.11
N SER A 568 12.23 -3.58 -38.77
CA SER A 568 12.58 -4.08 -40.11
C SER A 568 13.11 -5.52 -40.04
N GLY A 569 12.29 -6.49 -40.43
CA GLY A 569 12.61 -7.93 -40.38
C GLY A 569 11.81 -8.72 -39.34
N TYR A 570 10.95 -8.04 -38.56
CA TYR A 570 9.91 -8.71 -37.77
C TYR A 570 8.61 -8.75 -38.57
N THR A 571 7.92 -9.88 -38.52
CA THR A 571 6.54 -10.01 -39.01
C THR A 571 5.61 -9.90 -37.80
N LYS A 572 4.57 -9.08 -37.92
CA LYS A 572 3.49 -8.99 -36.93
C LYS A 572 2.49 -10.12 -37.19
N GLU A 573 2.60 -11.18 -36.43
CA GLU A 573 1.63 -12.29 -36.45
C GLU A 573 0.55 -11.95 -35.43
N CYS A 574 -0.60 -11.50 -35.92
CA CYS A 574 -1.70 -11.14 -35.02
C CYS A 574 -2.28 -12.42 -34.42
N THR A 575 -2.49 -12.42 -33.10
CA THR A 575 -2.97 -13.59 -32.36
C THR A 575 -4.41 -13.43 -31.92
N LYS A 576 -4.84 -12.20 -31.65
CA LYS A 576 -6.16 -11.89 -31.12
C LYS A 576 -6.56 -10.46 -31.47
N SER A 577 -7.82 -10.24 -31.82
CA SER A 577 -8.39 -8.90 -31.94
C SER A 577 -9.63 -8.77 -31.07
N THR A 578 -9.72 -7.68 -30.31
CA THR A 578 -10.86 -7.34 -29.48
C THR A 578 -11.47 -6.04 -30.00
N TYR A 579 -12.71 -6.12 -30.50
CA TYR A 579 -13.43 -4.97 -31.01
C TYR A 579 -14.53 -4.58 -30.04
N THR A 580 -14.36 -3.43 -29.39
CA THR A 580 -15.34 -2.87 -28.46
C THR A 580 -16.06 -1.69 -29.07
N ARG A 581 -17.39 -1.68 -29.00
CA ARG A 581 -18.23 -0.55 -29.37
C ARG A 581 -18.91 -0.01 -28.14
N TYR A 582 -18.86 1.30 -27.96
CA TYR A 582 -19.44 2.02 -26.82
C TYR A 582 -20.56 2.92 -27.31
N TYR A 583 -21.66 2.94 -26.58
CA TYR A 583 -22.83 3.75 -26.90
C TYR A 583 -23.38 4.45 -25.67
N ASN A 584 -24.25 5.44 -25.93
CA ASN A 584 -25.08 6.07 -24.92
C ASN A 584 -24.26 6.64 -23.75
N TYR A 585 -23.30 7.51 -24.07
CA TYR A 585 -22.47 8.18 -23.07
C TYR A 585 -23.29 9.11 -22.17
N ASP A 586 -23.04 9.06 -20.86
CA ASP A 586 -23.55 10.06 -19.91
C ASP A 586 -22.78 11.40 -20.02
N THR A 587 -23.20 12.41 -19.25
CA THR A 587 -22.54 13.74 -19.26
C THR A 587 -21.12 13.73 -18.69
N LYS A 588 -20.71 12.68 -17.98
CA LYS A 588 -19.38 12.50 -17.41
C LYS A 588 -18.46 11.69 -18.32
N GLY A 589 -18.98 11.11 -19.39
CA GLY A 589 -18.22 10.29 -20.34
C GLY A 589 -18.22 8.79 -20.03
N ASN A 590 -19.14 8.29 -19.20
CA ASN A 590 -19.32 6.85 -19.00
C ASN A 590 -20.26 6.26 -20.06
N ALA A 591 -19.85 5.19 -20.73
CA ALA A 591 -20.68 4.51 -21.73
C ALA A 591 -21.75 3.65 -21.04
N HIS A 592 -23.03 3.81 -21.38
CA HIS A 592 -24.08 2.94 -20.85
C HIS A 592 -24.07 1.56 -21.52
N ASP A 593 -23.74 1.46 -22.80
CA ASP A 593 -23.69 0.16 -23.48
C ASP A 593 -22.30 -0.08 -24.05
N SER A 594 -21.78 -1.29 -23.86
CA SER A 594 -20.59 -1.75 -24.54
C SER A 594 -20.76 -3.16 -25.11
N ILE A 595 -20.29 -3.36 -26.34
CA ILE A 595 -20.27 -4.68 -26.99
C ILE A 595 -18.83 -4.96 -27.36
N SER A 596 -18.25 -6.01 -26.77
CA SER A 596 -16.88 -6.44 -27.02
C SER A 596 -16.89 -7.77 -27.77
N ASP A 597 -16.63 -7.72 -29.07
CA ASP A 597 -16.51 -8.87 -29.95
C ASP A 597 -15.04 -9.36 -29.95
N VAL A 598 -14.78 -10.66 -29.80
CA VAL A 598 -13.44 -11.27 -29.80
C VAL A 598 -13.25 -12.12 -31.06
N TYR A 599 -12.18 -11.82 -31.78
CA TYR A 599 -11.82 -12.46 -33.03
C TYR A 599 -10.49 -13.20 -32.86
N GLN A 600 -10.47 -14.44 -33.31
CA GLN A 600 -9.25 -15.22 -33.48
C GLN A 600 -8.88 -15.22 -34.96
N ILE A 601 -7.59 -15.35 -35.21
CA ILE A 601 -7.05 -15.44 -36.55
C ILE A 601 -6.74 -16.92 -36.80
N GLU A 602 -7.47 -17.54 -37.72
CA GLU A 602 -7.29 -18.97 -38.05
C GLU A 602 -5.94 -19.25 -38.74
N ASP A 603 -5.35 -18.24 -39.38
CA ASP A 603 -4.09 -18.38 -40.11
C ASP A 603 -2.95 -17.59 -39.44
N SER A 604 -1.98 -18.33 -38.88
CA SER A 604 -0.73 -17.79 -38.31
C SER A 604 0.08 -16.89 -39.26
N THR A 605 -0.27 -16.85 -40.56
CA THR A 605 0.38 -15.98 -41.55
C THR A 605 -0.28 -14.61 -41.73
N PHE A 606 -1.39 -14.29 -41.04
CA PHE A 606 -2.02 -12.98 -41.15
C PHE A 606 -1.07 -11.87 -40.69
N LYS A 607 -0.68 -10.99 -41.62
CA LYS A 607 0.17 -9.83 -41.34
C LYS A 607 -0.70 -8.59 -41.23
N LEU A 608 -0.54 -7.85 -40.14
CA LEU A 608 -1.22 -6.56 -39.96
C LEU A 608 -0.90 -5.58 -41.11
N GLU A 609 0.29 -5.70 -41.69
CA GLU A 609 0.78 -4.90 -42.82
C GLU A 609 -0.03 -5.11 -44.11
N ASP A 610 -0.67 -6.27 -44.28
CA ASP A 610 -1.56 -6.55 -45.42
C ASP A 610 -2.84 -5.72 -45.33
N PHE A 611 -3.21 -5.27 -44.11
CA PHE A 611 -4.23 -4.25 -43.89
C PHE A 611 -3.59 -2.87 -43.99
N ASN A 612 -3.51 -2.32 -45.21
CA ASN A 612 -3.14 -0.92 -45.42
C ASN A 612 -4.28 0.00 -44.94
N ILE A 613 -4.33 0.21 -43.63
CA ILE A 613 -5.37 0.98 -42.93
C ILE A 613 -5.32 2.46 -43.36
N GLY A 614 -4.15 2.98 -43.73
CA GLY A 614 -3.96 4.37 -44.13
C GLY A 614 -4.59 5.37 -43.14
N ASP A 615 -4.86 6.60 -43.59
CA ASP A 615 -5.49 7.62 -42.72
C ASP A 615 -7.00 7.36 -42.45
N ASN A 616 -7.54 6.22 -42.90
CA ASN A 616 -8.95 5.91 -42.78
C ASN A 616 -9.21 4.87 -41.70
N LEU A 617 -9.50 5.33 -40.48
CA LEU A 617 -9.92 4.51 -39.34
C LEU A 617 -11.07 3.54 -39.67
N ASP A 618 -11.96 3.89 -40.61
CA ASP A 618 -13.03 2.98 -41.04
C ASP A 618 -12.49 1.70 -41.67
N LYS A 619 -11.29 1.73 -42.27
CA LYS A 619 -10.60 0.53 -42.77
C LYS A 619 -10.05 -0.34 -41.66
N ALA A 620 -9.57 0.24 -40.56
CA ALA A 620 -9.16 -0.53 -39.39
C ALA A 620 -10.35 -1.32 -38.83
N PHE A 621 -11.50 -0.67 -38.69
CA PHE A 621 -12.71 -1.35 -38.26
C PHE A 621 -13.30 -2.28 -39.33
N ALA A 622 -12.97 -2.11 -40.61
CA ALA A 622 -13.31 -3.08 -41.64
C ALA A 622 -12.53 -4.39 -41.50
N LEU A 623 -11.43 -4.42 -40.73
CA LEU A 623 -10.66 -5.63 -40.42
C LEU A 623 -11.56 -6.73 -39.84
N ILE A 624 -12.51 -6.39 -38.97
CA ILE A 624 -13.44 -7.36 -38.38
C ILE A 624 -14.36 -8.05 -39.41
N ASN A 625 -14.46 -7.51 -40.64
CA ASN A 625 -15.21 -8.10 -41.74
C ASN A 625 -14.30 -8.91 -42.70
N SER A 626 -13.01 -9.03 -42.38
CA SER A 626 -12.05 -9.84 -43.13
C SER A 626 -12.43 -11.31 -43.02
N PRO A 627 -12.42 -12.08 -44.14
CA PRO A 627 -12.65 -13.52 -44.09
C PRO A 627 -11.51 -14.30 -43.43
N LEU A 628 -10.41 -13.64 -43.04
CA LEU A 628 -9.28 -14.24 -42.30
C LEU A 628 -9.45 -14.14 -40.78
N LEU A 629 -10.46 -13.40 -40.32
CA LEU A 629 -10.78 -13.24 -38.93
C LEU A 629 -12.02 -14.02 -38.60
N ASP A 630 -11.85 -15.00 -37.73
CA ASP A 630 -12.94 -15.82 -37.26
C ASP A 630 -13.44 -15.24 -35.96
N HIS A 631 -14.64 -14.67 -36.06
CA HIS A 631 -15.35 -14.18 -34.90
C HIS A 631 -15.73 -15.39 -34.05
N ILE A 632 -14.95 -15.69 -33.02
CA ILE A 632 -15.12 -16.92 -32.24
C ILE A 632 -16.10 -16.73 -31.08
N SER A 633 -16.11 -15.55 -30.46
CA SER A 633 -16.90 -15.28 -29.27
C SER A 633 -17.01 -13.80 -29.00
N GLY A 634 -17.82 -13.42 -28.02
CA GLY A 634 -17.78 -12.08 -27.48
C GLY A 634 -18.63 -11.91 -26.24
N THR A 635 -18.69 -10.68 -25.79
CA THR A 635 -19.42 -10.27 -24.60
C THR A 635 -20.21 -9.01 -24.88
N GLU A 636 -21.52 -9.06 -24.66
CA GLU A 636 -22.37 -7.87 -24.68
C GLU A 636 -22.59 -7.42 -23.24
N THR A 637 -22.15 -6.20 -22.91
CA THR A 637 -22.30 -5.63 -21.57
C THR A 637 -23.22 -4.41 -21.64
N HIS A 638 -24.38 -4.54 -21.03
CA HIS A 638 -25.26 -3.41 -20.79
C HIS A 638 -25.05 -2.93 -19.37
N THR A 639 -24.53 -1.71 -19.24
CA THR A 639 -24.45 -1.04 -17.95
C THR A 639 -25.62 -0.06 -17.83
N SER A 640 -26.20 0.02 -16.66
CA SER A 640 -27.17 1.07 -16.41
C SER A 640 -26.97 1.61 -15.02
N ILE A 641 -27.11 2.93 -14.95
CA ILE A 641 -27.04 3.71 -13.72
C ILE A 641 -25.61 3.65 -13.14
N PHE A 642 -24.84 4.72 -13.32
CA PHE A 642 -23.52 4.87 -12.70
C PHE A 642 -23.66 5.60 -11.37
N ASP A 643 -22.84 5.23 -10.39
CA ASP A 643 -22.67 6.03 -9.17
C ASP A 643 -21.87 7.32 -9.45
N TYR A 644 -21.67 8.14 -8.43
CA TYR A 644 -20.96 9.42 -8.59
C TYR A 644 -19.48 9.26 -8.95
N LYS A 645 -18.88 8.10 -8.66
CA LYS A 645 -17.49 7.71 -8.96
C LYS A 645 -17.36 7.01 -10.32
N GLY A 646 -18.47 6.76 -11.02
CA GLY A 646 -18.48 6.09 -12.33
C GLY A 646 -18.55 4.57 -12.25
N HIS A 647 -18.91 3.99 -11.10
CA HIS A 647 -19.14 2.55 -10.99
C HIS A 647 -20.56 2.17 -11.43
N ALA A 648 -20.71 1.11 -12.22
CA ALA A 648 -22.02 0.64 -12.65
C ALA A 648 -22.80 0.00 -11.47
N LEU A 649 -24.03 0.47 -11.25
CA LEU A 649 -24.97 -0.14 -10.30
C LEU A 649 -25.59 -1.41 -10.87
N ASN A 650 -25.83 -1.46 -12.18
CA ASN A 650 -26.33 -2.66 -12.84
C ASN A 650 -25.46 -2.97 -14.05
N GLN A 651 -25.10 -4.24 -14.19
CA GLN A 651 -24.43 -4.78 -15.36
C GLN A 651 -25.17 -6.03 -15.82
N ASN A 652 -25.48 -6.11 -17.10
CA ASN A 652 -25.96 -7.32 -17.74
C ASN A 652 -24.92 -7.74 -18.78
N ILE A 653 -24.24 -8.84 -18.49
CA ILE A 653 -23.11 -9.35 -19.26
C ILE A 653 -23.57 -10.65 -19.93
N LYS A 654 -23.66 -10.67 -21.26
CA LYS A 654 -24.03 -11.84 -22.03
C LYS A 654 -22.82 -12.36 -22.79
N GLU A 655 -22.51 -13.64 -22.58
CA GLU A 655 -21.45 -14.34 -23.29
C GLU A 655 -22.07 -15.10 -24.47
N TYR A 656 -21.45 -15.00 -25.65
CA TYR A 656 -21.86 -15.76 -26.82
C TYR A 656 -20.66 -16.29 -27.59
N TYR A 657 -20.91 -17.37 -28.33
CA TYR A 657 -20.03 -17.89 -29.36
C TYR A 657 -20.65 -17.64 -30.73
N ILE A 658 -19.86 -17.75 -31.79
CA ILE A 658 -20.38 -17.76 -33.16
C ILE A 658 -19.96 -19.07 -33.81
N SER A 659 -20.92 -19.75 -34.41
CA SER A 659 -20.68 -21.00 -35.11
C SER A 659 -20.10 -20.76 -36.49
N HIS A 660 -19.15 -21.61 -36.89
CA HIS A 660 -18.44 -21.49 -38.18
C HIS A 660 -18.76 -22.59 -39.20
N GLY A 661 -19.65 -23.53 -38.86
CA GLY A 661 -20.22 -24.48 -39.83
C GLY A 661 -20.24 -25.93 -39.37
N THR A 662 -20.55 -26.83 -40.30
CA THR A 662 -20.78 -28.26 -40.03
C THR A 662 -19.45 -28.99 -39.86
N GLY A 663 -18.92 -29.05 -38.64
CA GLY A 663 -17.69 -29.81 -38.36
C GLY A 663 -16.84 -29.29 -37.20
N ASP A 664 -17.12 -28.08 -36.72
CA ASP A 664 -16.45 -27.55 -35.53
C ASP A 664 -17.09 -28.16 -34.27
N GLU A 665 -16.39 -29.08 -33.61
CA GLU A 665 -16.83 -29.71 -32.36
C GLU A 665 -17.03 -28.68 -31.22
N ILE A 666 -16.38 -27.51 -31.32
CA ILE A 666 -16.39 -26.46 -30.29
C ILE A 666 -17.69 -25.64 -30.37
N THR A 667 -18.28 -25.47 -31.56
CA THR A 667 -19.49 -24.65 -31.79
C THR A 667 -20.76 -25.44 -32.08
N GLN A 668 -20.69 -26.78 -31.98
CA GLN A 668 -21.87 -27.64 -32.04
C GLN A 668 -22.74 -27.47 -30.79
N VAL A 669 -24.00 -27.10 -30.99
CA VAL A 669 -24.95 -26.88 -29.88
C VAL A 669 -25.78 -28.14 -29.66
N LYS A 670 -25.73 -28.64 -28.43
CA LYS A 670 -26.59 -29.73 -27.96
C LYS A 670 -28.02 -29.22 -27.84
N VAL A 671 -28.97 -29.88 -28.51
CA VAL A 671 -30.39 -29.51 -28.40
C VAL A 671 -30.90 -29.84 -27.00
N ALA A 672 -31.73 -28.96 -26.45
CA ALA A 672 -32.41 -29.19 -25.19
C ALA A 672 -33.06 -30.59 -25.13
N GLY A 673 -32.63 -31.42 -24.19
CA GLY A 673 -33.14 -32.78 -23.99
C GLY A 673 -32.73 -33.82 -25.06
N SER A 674 -31.67 -33.57 -25.85
CA SER A 674 -31.16 -34.50 -26.86
C SER A 674 -29.63 -34.61 -26.85
N GLU A 675 -29.09 -35.77 -27.25
CA GLU A 675 -27.66 -35.94 -27.58
C GLU A 675 -27.33 -35.49 -29.01
N THR A 676 -28.33 -35.00 -29.75
CA THR A 676 -28.12 -34.53 -31.13
C THR A 676 -27.41 -33.17 -31.10
N LEU A 677 -26.30 -33.07 -31.81
CA LEU A 677 -25.58 -31.83 -32.06
C LEU A 677 -26.18 -31.17 -33.30
N LEU A 678 -26.62 -29.92 -33.17
CA LEU A 678 -27.13 -29.15 -34.31
C LEU A 678 -25.99 -28.47 -35.04
N ASN A 679 -26.02 -28.64 -36.35
CA ASN A 679 -25.33 -27.76 -37.27
C ASN A 679 -26.06 -26.43 -37.30
N ILE A 680 -25.35 -25.39 -36.91
CA ILE A 680 -25.87 -24.04 -36.81
C ILE A 680 -25.55 -23.27 -38.08
N ASP A 681 -26.45 -22.36 -38.47
CA ASP A 681 -26.19 -21.37 -39.51
C ASP A 681 -24.94 -20.53 -39.17
N PRO A 682 -23.88 -20.59 -40.01
CA PRO A 682 -22.66 -19.84 -39.76
C PRO A 682 -22.89 -18.34 -39.51
N GLY A 683 -22.10 -17.75 -38.61
CA GLY A 683 -22.11 -16.29 -38.37
C GLY A 683 -23.23 -15.77 -37.45
N LYS A 684 -23.95 -16.63 -36.73
CA LYS A 684 -24.98 -16.23 -35.75
C LYS A 684 -24.45 -16.30 -34.32
N LYS A 685 -24.87 -15.36 -33.46
CA LYS A 685 -24.49 -15.34 -32.04
C LYS A 685 -25.26 -16.41 -31.28
N HIS A 686 -24.56 -17.39 -30.75
CA HIS A 686 -25.08 -18.37 -29.83
C HIS A 686 -24.81 -17.93 -28.38
N TYR A 687 -25.81 -17.33 -27.72
CA TYR A 687 -25.69 -16.97 -26.30
C TYR A 687 -25.62 -18.22 -25.44
N VAL A 688 -24.68 -18.24 -24.50
CA VAL A 688 -24.46 -19.38 -23.59
C VAL A 688 -24.77 -19.02 -22.15
N ASN A 689 -24.32 -17.85 -21.70
CA ASN A 689 -24.41 -17.43 -20.32
C ASN A 689 -24.84 -15.96 -20.25
N GLU A 690 -25.52 -15.61 -19.18
CA GLU A 690 -25.77 -14.23 -18.79
C GLU A 690 -25.45 -14.05 -17.32
N LYS A 691 -24.73 -12.98 -16.99
CA LYS A 691 -24.51 -12.53 -15.63
C LYS A 691 -25.17 -11.18 -15.45
N ILE A 692 -26.14 -11.11 -14.55
CA ILE A 692 -26.73 -9.85 -14.10
C ILE A 692 -26.11 -9.52 -12.75
N ILE A 693 -25.36 -8.43 -12.68
CA ILE A 693 -24.70 -7.95 -11.47
C ILE A 693 -25.43 -6.69 -11.02
N LYS A 694 -25.89 -6.68 -9.77
CA LYS A 694 -26.44 -5.49 -9.10
C LYS A 694 -25.52 -5.12 -7.96
N ASN A 695 -24.92 -3.94 -8.05
CA ASN A 695 -24.04 -3.39 -7.03
C ASN A 695 -24.80 -2.33 -6.23
N THR A 696 -24.65 -2.38 -4.92
CA THR A 696 -25.04 -1.30 -4.02
C THR A 696 -23.80 -0.83 -3.27
N TYR A 697 -23.62 0.48 -3.21
CA TYR A 697 -22.52 1.12 -2.50
C TYR A 697 -23.07 1.83 -1.26
N ASN A 698 -22.32 1.83 -0.16
CA ASN A 698 -22.67 2.59 1.05
C ASN A 698 -22.46 4.11 0.83
N GLU A 699 -22.77 4.91 1.86
CA GLU A 699 -22.62 6.37 1.83
C GLU A 699 -21.19 6.85 1.53
N ARG A 700 -20.16 6.01 1.75
CA ARG A 700 -18.74 6.30 1.44
C ARG A 700 -18.34 5.90 0.00
N GLY A 701 -19.27 5.32 -0.75
CA GLY A 701 -19.02 4.76 -2.07
C GLY A 701 -18.21 3.46 -2.03
N PHE A 702 -18.21 2.74 -0.91
CA PHE A 702 -17.63 1.38 -0.83
C PHE A 702 -18.71 0.36 -1.19
N LEU A 703 -18.34 -0.69 -1.94
CA LEU A 703 -19.26 -1.74 -2.38
C LEU A 703 -19.81 -2.50 -1.17
N SER A 704 -21.04 -2.19 -0.74
CA SER A 704 -21.68 -2.80 0.43
C SER A 704 -22.43 -4.08 0.10
N GLU A 705 -22.96 -4.17 -1.12
CA GLU A 705 -23.69 -5.35 -1.58
C GLU A 705 -23.41 -5.59 -3.06
N LYS A 706 -23.21 -6.85 -3.42
CA LYS A 706 -23.12 -7.31 -4.81
C LYS A 706 -24.00 -8.54 -4.96
N ASP A 707 -25.07 -8.41 -5.75
CA ASP A 707 -25.99 -9.49 -6.08
C ASP A 707 -25.76 -9.93 -7.52
N THR A 708 -25.22 -11.12 -7.69
CA THR A 708 -24.86 -11.69 -8.99
C THR A 708 -25.79 -12.83 -9.31
N PHE A 709 -26.42 -12.75 -10.47
CA PHE A 709 -27.32 -13.76 -11.00
C PHE A 709 -26.70 -14.36 -12.25
N THR A 710 -26.47 -15.67 -12.23
CA THR A 710 -25.95 -16.40 -13.40
C THR A 710 -27.10 -17.16 -14.04
N TYR A 711 -27.24 -17.00 -15.35
CA TYR A 711 -28.18 -17.74 -16.18
C TYR A 711 -27.44 -18.50 -17.26
N ASN A 712 -28.01 -19.63 -17.64
CA ASN A 712 -27.68 -20.32 -18.87
C ASN A 712 -28.75 -20.07 -19.93
N TYR A 713 -28.30 -20.02 -21.16
CA TYR A 713 -29.13 -20.01 -22.35
C TYR A 713 -29.07 -21.38 -23.02
N GLU A 714 -30.21 -22.06 -23.07
CA GLU A 714 -30.35 -23.34 -23.75
C GLU A 714 -31.15 -23.14 -25.03
N TYR A 715 -30.56 -23.41 -26.19
CA TYR A 715 -31.23 -23.20 -27.48
C TYR A 715 -32.34 -24.25 -27.71
N LEU A 716 -33.57 -23.77 -27.99
CA LEU A 716 -34.75 -24.62 -28.09
C LEU A 716 -34.91 -25.32 -29.45
N ASN A 717 -34.34 -24.74 -30.51
CA ASN A 717 -34.40 -25.23 -31.88
C ASN A 717 -35.82 -25.58 -32.39
N ARG A 718 -36.80 -24.71 -32.14
CA ARG A 718 -38.15 -24.86 -32.73
C ARG A 718 -38.15 -24.36 -34.17
N SER A 719 -39.12 -24.81 -34.96
CA SER A 719 -39.30 -24.31 -36.32
C SER A 719 -39.51 -22.78 -36.31
N GLY A 720 -38.63 -22.04 -36.98
CA GLY A 720 -38.64 -20.57 -37.03
C GLY A 720 -37.81 -19.88 -35.94
N ASP A 721 -37.21 -20.62 -35.01
CA ASP A 721 -36.24 -20.07 -34.05
C ASP A 721 -34.99 -19.56 -34.78
N SER A 722 -34.37 -18.53 -34.22
CA SER A 722 -33.13 -17.93 -34.71
C SER A 722 -32.19 -17.65 -33.54
N LEU A 723 -30.91 -17.99 -33.68
CA LEU A 723 -29.91 -17.77 -32.63
C LEU A 723 -29.74 -16.31 -32.20
N ASN A 724 -29.99 -15.35 -33.08
CA ASN A 724 -29.91 -13.94 -32.69
C ASN A 724 -31.14 -13.47 -31.88
N ASN A 725 -32.18 -14.31 -31.75
CA ASN A 725 -33.40 -13.99 -31.05
C ASN A 725 -33.41 -14.71 -29.69
N LEU A 726 -33.35 -13.95 -28.59
CA LEU A 726 -33.37 -14.49 -27.23
C LEU A 726 -34.63 -15.32 -26.93
N ASN A 727 -35.75 -15.09 -27.65
CA ASN A 727 -36.97 -15.91 -27.50
C ASN A 727 -36.80 -17.35 -28.01
N SER A 728 -35.72 -17.63 -28.76
CA SER A 728 -35.34 -18.97 -29.23
C SER A 728 -34.59 -19.78 -28.16
N TYR A 729 -34.31 -19.16 -27.02
CA TYR A 729 -33.62 -19.81 -25.91
C TYR A 729 -34.56 -20.00 -24.75
N LYS A 730 -34.36 -21.11 -24.06
CA LYS A 730 -34.80 -21.28 -22.69
C LYS A 730 -33.71 -20.69 -21.81
N LYS A 731 -33.98 -19.52 -21.25
CA LYS A 731 -33.17 -18.94 -20.18
C LYS A 731 -33.47 -19.70 -18.89
N GLN A 732 -32.43 -20.23 -18.24
CA GLN A 732 -32.54 -20.94 -16.98
C GLN A 732 -31.63 -20.26 -15.97
N GLY A 733 -32.15 -19.86 -14.82
CA GLY A 733 -31.28 -19.48 -13.71
C GLY A 733 -30.38 -20.65 -13.29
N LEU A 734 -29.15 -20.39 -12.89
CA LEU A 734 -28.28 -21.42 -12.31
C LEU A 734 -28.08 -21.18 -10.82
N GLU A 735 -27.55 -20.01 -10.54
CA GLU A 735 -27.03 -19.62 -9.24
C GLU A 735 -27.30 -18.14 -9.02
N ARG A 736 -27.46 -17.81 -7.76
CA ARG A 736 -27.40 -16.43 -7.27
C ARG A 736 -26.36 -16.38 -6.17
N GLU A 737 -25.43 -15.44 -6.30
CA GLU A 737 -24.46 -15.11 -5.27
C GLU A 737 -24.76 -13.71 -4.75
N LEU A 738 -25.04 -13.60 -3.46
CA LEU A 738 -25.22 -12.32 -2.78
C LEU A 738 -24.07 -12.10 -1.80
N ILE A 739 -23.21 -11.15 -2.10
CA ILE A 739 -22.11 -10.72 -1.23
C ILE A 739 -22.58 -9.50 -0.44
N LEU A 740 -22.54 -9.58 0.89
CA LEU A 740 -22.86 -8.49 1.80
C LEU A 740 -21.61 -8.09 2.59
N ASN A 741 -21.01 -6.96 2.23
CA ASN A 741 -19.90 -6.36 2.96
C ASN A 741 -20.47 -5.50 4.09
N LYS A 742 -20.49 -6.05 5.30
CA LYS A 742 -21.21 -5.50 6.46
C LYS A 742 -20.38 -4.49 7.24
N GLU A 743 -19.06 -4.69 7.30
CA GLU A 743 -18.15 -3.83 8.05
C GLU A 743 -16.95 -3.45 7.20
N PHE A 744 -16.51 -2.20 7.33
CA PHE A 744 -15.36 -1.65 6.61
C PHE A 744 -14.44 -0.92 7.59
N ASP A 745 -13.14 -0.89 7.30
CA ASP A 745 -12.26 0.09 7.93
C ASP A 745 -12.40 1.49 7.29
N LEU A 746 -11.62 2.46 7.76
CA LEU A 746 -11.68 3.83 7.25
C LEU A 746 -11.15 3.98 5.82
N ARG A 747 -10.35 3.01 5.35
CA ARG A 747 -9.76 2.98 4.00
C ARG A 747 -10.66 2.26 2.99
N GLY A 748 -11.74 1.63 3.46
CA GLY A 748 -12.68 0.89 2.62
C GLY A 748 -12.35 -0.59 2.50
N ASN A 749 -11.42 -1.12 3.30
CA ASN A 749 -11.17 -2.56 3.36
C ASN A 749 -12.31 -3.26 4.09
N VAL A 750 -12.73 -4.41 3.57
CA VAL A 750 -13.86 -5.18 4.11
C VAL A 750 -13.41 -5.97 5.35
N LEU A 751 -13.92 -5.61 6.53
CA LEU A 751 -13.64 -6.30 7.79
C LEU A 751 -14.55 -7.51 8.02
N LEU A 752 -15.78 -7.45 7.51
CA LEU A 752 -16.76 -8.53 7.56
C LEU A 752 -17.54 -8.61 6.26
N SER A 753 -17.49 -9.76 5.61
CA SER A 753 -18.37 -10.12 4.49
C SER A 753 -19.19 -11.38 4.77
N ASP A 754 -20.40 -11.43 4.22
CA ASP A 754 -21.27 -12.61 4.23
C ASP A 754 -21.67 -12.89 2.78
N THR A 755 -21.07 -13.92 2.21
CA THR A 755 -21.40 -14.43 0.87
C THR A 755 -22.49 -15.48 1.01
N LYS A 756 -23.59 -15.32 0.30
CA LYS A 756 -24.73 -16.22 0.31
C LYS A 756 -24.92 -16.82 -1.08
N ASN A 757 -24.86 -18.15 -1.15
CA ASN A 757 -25.04 -18.90 -2.37
C ASN A 757 -26.43 -19.52 -2.38
N TYR A 758 -27.19 -19.16 -3.39
CA TYR A 758 -28.53 -19.66 -3.62
C TYR A 758 -28.50 -20.58 -4.82
N LYS A 759 -29.16 -21.72 -4.69
CA LYS A 759 -29.41 -22.63 -5.79
C LYS A 759 -30.87 -22.50 -6.20
N MET A 760 -31.12 -22.75 -7.46
CA MET A 760 -32.46 -22.83 -7.99
C MET A 760 -33.31 -23.83 -7.19
N ARG A 761 -34.57 -23.47 -6.92
CA ARG A 761 -35.53 -24.30 -6.21
C ARG A 761 -35.85 -25.53 -7.04
N GLU A 762 -35.65 -26.69 -6.45
CA GLU A 762 -36.23 -27.94 -6.93
C GLU A 762 -37.74 -27.97 -6.61
N ILE A 763 -38.58 -28.08 -7.63
CA ILE A 763 -40.06 -28.13 -7.50
C ILE A 763 -40.51 -29.59 -7.39
N ALA A 764 -39.82 -30.52 -8.06
CA ALA A 764 -39.97 -31.97 -7.95
C ALA A 764 -38.62 -32.63 -8.23
N SER A 765 -38.47 -33.94 -7.94
CA SER A 765 -37.22 -34.68 -8.20
C SER A 765 -36.71 -34.41 -9.62
N ASP A 766 -35.52 -33.80 -9.72
CA ASP A 766 -34.86 -33.43 -10.98
C ASP A 766 -35.58 -32.36 -11.83
N ILE A 767 -36.58 -31.69 -11.28
CA ILE A 767 -37.30 -30.58 -11.92
C ILE A 767 -37.07 -29.31 -11.10
N TYR A 768 -36.24 -28.43 -11.63
CA TYR A 768 -35.99 -27.12 -11.06
C TYR A 768 -36.99 -26.08 -11.59
N ALA A 769 -37.27 -25.05 -10.81
CA ALA A 769 -37.93 -23.84 -11.29
C ALA A 769 -37.19 -23.27 -12.51
N ASP A 770 -37.80 -22.45 -13.36
CA ASP A 770 -37.04 -21.83 -14.46
C ASP A 770 -36.23 -20.61 -14.00
N GLY A 771 -36.51 -20.10 -12.79
CA GLY A 771 -35.83 -18.98 -12.16
C GLY A 771 -36.42 -17.64 -12.57
N LEU A 772 -37.58 -17.64 -13.24
CA LEU A 772 -38.15 -16.48 -13.90
C LEU A 772 -39.60 -16.20 -13.43
N ASP A 773 -39.94 -14.92 -13.29
CA ASP A 773 -41.30 -14.50 -13.03
C ASP A 773 -42.14 -14.51 -14.32
N ALA A 774 -43.44 -14.22 -14.21
CA ALA A 774 -44.35 -14.20 -15.35
C ALA A 774 -43.98 -13.19 -16.45
N VAL A 775 -43.06 -12.26 -16.17
CA VAL A 775 -42.58 -11.22 -17.10
C VAL A 775 -41.19 -11.58 -17.64
N GLY A 776 -40.59 -12.69 -17.21
CA GLY A 776 -39.25 -13.13 -17.61
C GLY A 776 -38.11 -12.47 -16.84
N ASN A 777 -38.41 -11.73 -15.76
CA ASN A 777 -37.39 -11.25 -14.83
C ASN A 777 -37.06 -12.34 -13.81
N MET A 778 -36.03 -12.14 -13.01
CA MET A 778 -35.78 -13.09 -11.93
C MET A 778 -36.93 -13.12 -10.92
N ALA A 779 -37.44 -14.31 -10.66
CA ALA A 779 -38.25 -14.60 -9.50
C ALA A 779 -37.32 -14.95 -8.32
N GLU A 780 -36.92 -13.97 -7.51
CA GLU A 780 -35.99 -14.21 -6.37
C GLU A 780 -36.50 -15.30 -5.41
N ASN A 781 -37.83 -15.48 -5.31
CA ASN A 781 -38.49 -16.52 -4.53
C ASN A 781 -38.33 -17.95 -5.11
N GLU A 782 -37.75 -18.10 -6.30
CA GLU A 782 -37.38 -19.37 -6.90
C GLU A 782 -35.94 -19.78 -6.60
N PHE A 783 -35.17 -18.94 -5.94
CA PHE A 783 -33.83 -19.28 -5.47
C PHE A 783 -33.89 -19.64 -4.00
N ILE A 784 -33.52 -20.88 -3.68
CA ILE A 784 -33.40 -21.33 -2.30
C ILE A 784 -31.97 -21.09 -1.85
N TYR A 785 -31.85 -20.31 -0.78
CA TYR A 785 -30.61 -20.16 -0.05
C TYR A 785 -30.18 -21.54 0.48
N LYS A 786 -29.01 -22.03 0.08
CA LYS A 786 -28.54 -23.37 0.45
C LYS A 786 -27.34 -23.31 1.37
N GLU A 787 -26.39 -22.44 1.05
CA GLU A 787 -25.12 -22.35 1.75
C GLU A 787 -24.54 -20.95 1.63
N GLY A 788 -23.51 -20.68 2.40
CA GLY A 788 -22.78 -19.44 2.32
C GLY A 788 -21.57 -19.45 3.23
N LYS A 789 -20.94 -18.29 3.31
CA LYS A 789 -19.66 -18.11 3.96
C LYS A 789 -19.63 -16.75 4.67
N GLU A 790 -19.29 -16.74 5.95
CA GLU A 790 -18.95 -15.49 6.67
C GLU A 790 -17.43 -15.36 6.73
N THR A 791 -16.88 -14.24 6.26
CA THR A 791 -15.44 -13.97 6.27
C THR A 791 -15.16 -12.74 7.12
N PHE A 792 -14.26 -12.87 8.09
CA PHE A 792 -13.75 -11.79 8.93
C PHE A 792 -12.29 -11.56 8.62
N THR A 793 -11.94 -10.34 8.21
CA THR A 793 -10.57 -10.02 7.78
C THR A 793 -10.01 -8.86 8.60
N THR A 794 -8.75 -8.96 8.99
CA THR A 794 -7.99 -7.86 9.61
C THR A 794 -6.84 -7.47 8.70
N TYR A 795 -6.57 -6.17 8.58
CA TYR A 795 -5.54 -5.62 7.71
C TYR A 795 -4.45 -4.93 8.53
N ASP A 796 -3.22 -4.90 8.00
CA ASP A 796 -2.15 -4.07 8.56
C ASP A 796 -2.26 -2.60 8.08
N PHE A 797 -1.24 -1.80 8.41
CA PHE A 797 -1.18 -0.39 8.00
C PHE A 797 -0.93 -0.19 6.50
N ARG A 798 -0.59 -1.26 5.74
CA ARG A 798 -0.39 -1.25 4.29
C ARG A 798 -1.53 -1.91 3.52
N ASP A 799 -2.70 -2.08 4.15
CA ASP A 799 -3.89 -2.70 3.55
C ASP A 799 -3.71 -4.18 3.16
N ARG A 800 -2.81 -4.90 3.85
CA ARG A 800 -2.58 -6.33 3.61
C ARG A 800 -3.30 -7.17 4.64
N ALA A 801 -3.98 -8.22 4.21
CA ALA A 801 -4.70 -9.12 5.10
C ALA A 801 -3.72 -9.85 6.03
N VAL A 802 -3.80 -9.56 7.33
CA VAL A 802 -2.99 -10.20 8.38
C VAL A 802 -3.65 -11.45 8.88
N THR A 803 -4.98 -11.41 9.09
CA THR A 803 -5.74 -12.59 9.48
C THR A 803 -7.06 -12.65 8.73
N GLU A 804 -7.48 -13.86 8.39
CA GLU A 804 -8.78 -14.12 7.77
C GLU A 804 -9.43 -15.31 8.49
N LEU A 805 -10.66 -15.15 8.96
CA LEU A 805 -11.49 -16.23 9.50
C LEU A 805 -12.68 -16.43 8.57
N SER A 806 -12.76 -17.60 7.96
CA SER A 806 -13.80 -18.01 7.04
C SER A 806 -14.67 -19.09 7.70
N LEU A 807 -15.98 -18.87 7.80
CA LEU A 807 -16.95 -19.80 8.40
C LEU A 807 -17.97 -20.24 7.35
N ASP A 808 -17.89 -21.50 6.93
CA ASP A 808 -18.82 -22.08 5.97
C ASP A 808 -20.07 -22.61 6.68
N TYR A 809 -21.23 -22.29 6.13
CA TYR A 809 -22.51 -22.76 6.66
C TYR A 809 -23.45 -23.27 5.58
N LYS A 810 -24.32 -24.19 5.99
CA LYS A 810 -25.45 -24.67 5.20
C LYS A 810 -26.75 -24.31 5.89
N LEU A 811 -27.84 -24.18 5.14
CA LEU A 811 -29.16 -24.12 5.74
C LEU A 811 -29.72 -25.52 5.94
N ASN A 812 -30.22 -25.80 7.14
CA ASN A 812 -30.99 -27.00 7.38
C ASN A 812 -32.43 -26.89 6.84
N GLU A 813 -33.20 -27.97 6.97
CA GLU A 813 -34.59 -28.04 6.51
C GLU A 813 -35.51 -26.96 7.11
N ARG A 814 -35.12 -26.35 8.24
CA ARG A 814 -35.87 -25.26 8.90
C ARG A 814 -35.37 -23.88 8.49
N GLY A 815 -34.45 -23.78 7.52
CA GLY A 815 -33.86 -22.53 7.05
C GLY A 815 -32.84 -21.92 8.02
N LYS A 816 -32.36 -22.68 9.00
CA LYS A 816 -31.39 -22.20 9.99
C LYS A 816 -29.97 -22.48 9.51
N LYS A 817 -29.05 -21.52 9.69
CA LYS A 817 -27.61 -21.70 9.45
C LYS A 817 -27.03 -22.78 10.37
N GLU A 818 -26.34 -23.73 9.78
CA GLU A 818 -25.53 -24.76 10.42
C GLU A 818 -24.11 -24.60 9.92
N PHE A 819 -23.25 -24.10 10.80
CA PHE A 819 -21.83 -23.95 10.53
C PHE A 819 -21.15 -25.29 10.79
N LEU A 820 -20.48 -25.83 9.78
CA LEU A 820 -19.89 -27.17 9.85
C LEU A 820 -18.37 -27.12 9.86
N GLU A 821 -17.81 -26.21 9.07
CA GLU A 821 -16.38 -26.07 8.90
C GLU A 821 -16.00 -24.62 8.64
N GLY A 822 -14.71 -24.37 8.71
CA GLY A 822 -14.14 -23.07 8.44
C GLY A 822 -12.63 -23.16 8.26
N ILE A 823 -12.06 -22.03 7.87
CA ILE A 823 -10.64 -21.87 7.62
C ILE A 823 -10.16 -20.62 8.35
N LYS A 824 -9.07 -20.74 9.10
CA LYS A 824 -8.37 -19.60 9.69
C LYS A 824 -7.03 -19.43 8.99
N VAL A 825 -6.75 -18.22 8.50
CA VAL A 825 -5.49 -17.84 7.87
C VAL A 825 -4.80 -16.77 8.71
N GLU A 826 -3.49 -16.90 8.90
CA GLU A 826 -2.61 -15.91 9.52
C GLU A 826 -1.39 -15.66 8.63
N ASN A 827 -1.19 -14.41 8.22
CA ASN A 827 -0.10 -13.98 7.36
C ASN A 827 0.90 -13.17 8.18
N THR A 828 2.19 -13.43 7.98
CA THR A 828 3.30 -12.64 8.53
C THR A 828 4.10 -12.05 7.38
N TYR A 829 4.40 -10.76 7.47
CA TYR A 829 5.12 -10.02 6.45
C TYR A 829 6.44 -9.46 7.00
N SER A 830 7.47 -9.39 6.17
CA SER A 830 8.70 -8.60 6.40
C SER A 830 8.82 -7.56 5.29
N GLY A 831 8.77 -6.28 5.63
CA GLY A 831 8.59 -5.22 4.63
C GLY A 831 7.32 -5.46 3.81
N ASN A 832 7.44 -5.53 2.48
CA ASN A 832 6.35 -5.86 1.54
C ASN A 832 6.15 -7.37 1.29
N LYS A 833 7.05 -8.23 1.78
CA LYS A 833 7.12 -9.65 1.42
C LYS A 833 6.36 -10.53 2.41
N LEU A 834 5.49 -11.41 1.92
CA LEU A 834 4.80 -12.41 2.73
C LEU A 834 5.79 -13.52 3.12
N VAL A 835 6.32 -13.50 4.34
CA VAL A 835 7.35 -14.46 4.78
C VAL A 835 6.75 -15.76 5.31
N MET A 836 5.53 -15.73 5.83
CA MET A 836 4.85 -16.91 6.34
C MET A 836 3.33 -16.79 6.19
N LYS A 837 2.68 -17.88 5.79
CA LYS A 837 1.22 -18.04 5.77
C LYS A 837 0.84 -19.32 6.50
N LYS A 838 0.10 -19.20 7.59
CA LYS A 838 -0.51 -20.32 8.30
C LYS A 838 -1.97 -20.44 7.90
N SER A 839 -2.46 -21.65 7.68
CA SER A 839 -3.85 -21.94 7.36
C SER A 839 -4.31 -23.18 8.11
N VAL A 840 -5.39 -23.07 8.89
CA VAL A 840 -5.98 -24.19 9.62
C VAL A 840 -7.41 -24.39 9.18
N ASP A 841 -7.69 -25.58 8.64
CA ASP A 841 -9.06 -26.05 8.48
C ASP A 841 -9.58 -26.54 9.83
N PHE A 842 -10.81 -26.18 10.19
CA PHE A 842 -11.43 -26.63 11.44
C PHE A 842 -12.87 -27.03 11.25
N LYS A 843 -13.37 -27.87 12.17
CA LYS A 843 -14.75 -28.27 12.29
C LYS A 843 -15.39 -27.54 13.46
N ILE A 844 -16.64 -27.11 13.28
CA ILE A 844 -17.43 -26.52 14.37
C ILE A 844 -18.24 -27.65 15.03
N MET A 845 -17.97 -27.88 16.31
CA MET A 845 -18.55 -28.96 17.10
C MET A 845 -19.77 -28.49 17.89
N ASP A 846 -19.90 -27.19 18.11
CA ASP A 846 -21.01 -26.63 18.87
C ASP A 846 -22.20 -26.29 17.96
N SER A 847 -23.24 -27.11 18.06
CA SER A 847 -24.53 -26.93 17.36
C SER A 847 -25.24 -25.59 17.62
N SER A 848 -24.83 -24.85 18.66
CA SER A 848 -25.38 -23.54 18.98
C SER A 848 -24.81 -22.40 18.12
N PHE A 849 -23.71 -22.60 17.37
CA PHE A 849 -23.06 -21.57 16.54
C PHE A 849 -24.04 -20.86 15.58
N GLY A 850 -25.01 -21.62 15.06
CA GLY A 850 -26.04 -21.11 14.16
C GLY A 850 -27.05 -20.14 14.80
N TYR A 851 -27.10 -20.03 16.13
CA TYR A 851 -27.99 -19.10 16.85
C TYR A 851 -27.32 -17.80 17.28
N LEU A 852 -25.99 -17.70 17.12
CA LEU A 852 -25.23 -16.52 17.53
C LEU A 852 -25.32 -15.42 16.45
N THR A 853 -24.95 -14.19 16.80
CA THR A 853 -24.68 -13.14 15.80
C THR A 853 -23.30 -13.37 15.15
N SER A 854 -22.99 -12.72 14.03
CA SER A 854 -21.66 -12.82 13.40
C SER A 854 -20.55 -12.40 14.37
N SER A 855 -20.72 -11.29 15.10
CA SER A 855 -19.76 -10.83 16.11
C SER A 855 -19.60 -11.83 17.26
N ALA A 856 -20.70 -12.41 17.76
CA ALA A 856 -20.64 -13.41 18.83
C ALA A 856 -20.00 -14.74 18.35
N ARG A 857 -20.17 -15.13 17.07
CA ARG A 857 -19.45 -16.27 16.48
C ARG A 857 -17.95 -16.01 16.42
N LYS A 858 -17.54 -14.83 15.98
CA LYS A 858 -16.13 -14.41 15.95
C LYS A 858 -15.54 -14.45 17.36
N GLU A 859 -16.21 -13.84 18.34
CA GLU A 859 -15.77 -13.85 19.75
C GLU A 859 -15.65 -15.28 20.30
N LYS A 860 -16.60 -16.16 19.96
CA LYS A 860 -16.58 -17.55 20.39
C LYS A 860 -15.44 -18.36 19.75
N PHE A 861 -15.17 -18.13 18.47
CA PHE A 861 -13.97 -18.66 17.80
C PHE A 861 -12.70 -18.15 18.48
N GLU A 862 -12.64 -16.85 18.80
CA GLU A 862 -11.50 -16.24 19.49
C GLU A 862 -11.29 -16.81 20.89
N LYS A 863 -12.31 -17.37 21.54
CA LYS A 863 -12.16 -18.11 22.80
C LYS A 863 -11.80 -19.59 22.63
N GLY A 864 -11.71 -20.08 21.39
CA GLY A 864 -11.46 -21.50 21.08
C GLY A 864 -12.63 -22.42 21.45
N GLU A 865 -13.83 -21.88 21.66
CA GLU A 865 -14.97 -22.64 22.17
C GLU A 865 -15.69 -23.40 21.04
N GLY A 866 -15.85 -24.71 21.21
CA GLY A 866 -16.71 -25.50 20.32
C GLY A 866 -16.18 -25.69 18.90
N ILE A 867 -14.87 -25.55 18.70
CA ILE A 867 -14.18 -25.78 17.44
C ILE A 867 -13.11 -26.86 17.61
N LEU A 868 -12.81 -27.57 16.53
CA LEU A 868 -11.80 -28.60 16.49
C LEU A 868 -11.00 -28.46 15.20
N SER A 869 -9.73 -28.09 15.32
CA SER A 869 -8.80 -28.05 14.18
C SER A 869 -8.71 -29.41 13.50
N ARG A 870 -8.43 -29.43 12.19
CA ARG A 870 -8.15 -30.65 11.44
C ARG A 870 -6.66 -30.73 11.12
N LYS A 871 -6.18 -29.77 10.35
CA LYS A 871 -4.84 -29.77 9.76
C LYS A 871 -4.34 -28.35 9.64
N LEU A 872 -3.10 -28.14 10.07
CA LEU A 872 -2.37 -26.89 9.91
C LEU A 872 -1.47 -27.00 8.69
N ASN A 873 -1.62 -26.08 7.74
CA ASN A 873 -0.66 -25.84 6.68
C ASN A 873 0.15 -24.58 7.02
N ILE A 874 1.48 -24.67 7.00
CA ILE A 874 2.39 -23.53 7.14
C ILE A 874 3.23 -23.41 5.88
N VAL A 875 3.05 -22.32 5.14
CA VAL A 875 3.90 -21.95 4.00
C VAL A 875 4.91 -20.90 4.46
N ASN A 876 6.18 -21.27 4.52
CA ASN A 876 7.30 -20.39 4.83
C ASN A 876 8.04 -20.00 3.54
N ASN A 877 8.08 -18.71 3.22
CA ASN A 877 8.87 -18.16 2.14
C ASN A 877 10.23 -17.74 2.71
N LEU A 878 11.19 -18.68 2.69
CA LEU A 878 12.48 -18.55 3.36
C LEU A 878 13.46 -17.63 2.62
N LYS A 879 13.31 -17.51 1.30
CA LYS A 879 14.16 -16.68 0.46
C LYS A 879 13.34 -16.08 -0.68
N PHE A 880 13.72 -14.87 -1.06
CA PHE A 880 13.15 -14.16 -2.19
C PHE A 880 14.23 -13.90 -3.23
N ASP A 881 13.83 -13.99 -4.49
CA ASP A 881 14.55 -13.43 -5.62
C ASP A 881 13.73 -12.23 -6.10
N GLN A 882 14.25 -11.03 -5.90
CA GLN A 882 13.48 -9.78 -5.92
C GLN A 882 12.22 -9.91 -5.03
N ASP A 883 11.02 -9.83 -5.61
CA ASP A 883 9.74 -9.95 -4.90
C ASP A 883 9.16 -11.38 -4.89
N ASN A 884 9.79 -12.30 -5.63
CA ASN A 884 9.27 -13.65 -5.79
C ASN A 884 9.90 -14.61 -4.77
N ALA A 885 9.07 -15.41 -4.09
CA ALA A 885 9.58 -16.43 -3.17
C ALA A 885 10.34 -17.53 -3.94
N SER A 886 11.66 -17.58 -3.78
CA SER A 886 12.56 -18.52 -4.44
C SER A 886 12.80 -19.79 -3.64
N VAL A 887 12.62 -19.75 -2.31
CA VAL A 887 12.63 -20.96 -1.47
C VAL A 887 11.40 -20.98 -0.60
N ILE A 888 10.56 -21.98 -0.81
CA ILE A 888 9.27 -22.14 -0.16
C ILE A 888 9.26 -23.48 0.56
N VAL A 889 8.90 -23.49 1.84
CA VAL A 889 8.64 -24.71 2.60
C VAL A 889 7.16 -24.71 2.99
N ASP A 890 6.40 -25.62 2.41
CA ASP A 890 4.97 -25.85 2.71
C ASP A 890 4.90 -27.08 3.62
N GLU A 891 4.68 -26.86 4.91
CA GLU A 891 4.58 -27.92 5.91
C GLU A 891 3.12 -28.21 6.27
N ILE A 892 2.80 -29.50 6.35
CA ILE A 892 1.54 -30.03 6.85
C ILE A 892 1.78 -30.58 8.26
N TRP A 893 1.01 -30.07 9.20
CA TRP A 893 1.06 -30.48 10.60
C TRP A 893 -0.31 -31.04 11.01
N ASP A 894 -0.28 -32.21 11.62
CA ASP A 894 -1.46 -32.91 12.11
C ASP A 894 -1.68 -32.59 13.59
N LEU A 895 -2.95 -32.58 14.00
CA LEU A 895 -3.34 -32.25 15.37
C LEU A 895 -2.88 -33.33 16.36
N LYS A 896 -2.29 -32.92 17.49
CA LYS A 896 -1.91 -33.81 18.59
C LYS A 896 -3.13 -34.22 19.42
N TYR A 897 -2.98 -35.36 20.08
CA TYR A 897 -3.95 -35.91 21.01
C TYR A 897 -3.34 -35.99 22.41
N ASN A 898 -4.10 -35.58 23.42
CA ASN A 898 -3.78 -35.79 24.82
C ASN A 898 -4.76 -36.82 25.40
N LEU A 899 -4.28 -38.03 25.71
CA LEU A 899 -5.11 -39.13 26.23
C LEU A 899 -6.37 -39.38 25.38
N ASP A 900 -6.18 -39.57 24.07
CA ASP A 900 -7.23 -39.76 23.06
C ASP A 900 -8.21 -38.58 22.86
N THR A 901 -8.01 -37.46 23.56
CA THR A 901 -8.76 -36.22 23.34
C THR A 901 -7.95 -35.30 22.42
N PRO A 902 -8.49 -34.89 21.26
CA PRO A 902 -7.75 -33.98 20.39
C PRO A 902 -7.60 -32.61 21.06
N LEU A 903 -6.44 -31.97 20.86
CA LEU A 903 -6.25 -30.57 21.26
C LEU A 903 -7.12 -29.65 20.40
N VAL A 904 -7.30 -28.39 20.80
CA VAL A 904 -8.17 -27.46 20.06
C VAL A 904 -7.48 -26.93 18.79
N GLY A 905 -6.16 -26.72 18.86
CA GLY A 905 -5.34 -26.15 17.78
C GLY A 905 -5.35 -24.61 17.74
N PHE A 906 -6.01 -23.97 18.70
CA PHE A 906 -6.12 -22.52 18.82
C PHE A 906 -5.91 -22.07 20.27
N ALA A 907 -5.32 -20.90 20.45
CA ALA A 907 -5.19 -20.21 21.74
C ALA A 907 -5.57 -18.74 21.54
N ASN A 908 -6.68 -18.30 22.15
CA ASN A 908 -7.20 -16.94 22.03
C ASN A 908 -7.42 -16.46 20.58
N GLY A 909 -7.93 -17.35 19.71
CA GLY A 909 -8.23 -17.03 18.31
C GLY A 909 -7.02 -17.04 17.39
N THR A 910 -5.82 -17.26 17.94
CA THR A 910 -4.57 -17.47 17.22
C THR A 910 -4.31 -18.95 17.04
N ILE A 911 -3.70 -19.33 15.92
CA ILE A 911 -3.25 -20.71 15.67
C ILE A 911 -2.18 -21.07 16.71
N ASN A 912 -2.41 -22.16 17.46
CA ASN A 912 -1.46 -22.65 18.45
C ASN A 912 -0.60 -23.77 17.89
N ASP A 913 0.55 -23.43 17.30
CA ASP A 913 1.50 -24.38 16.70
C ASP A 913 1.89 -25.54 17.64
N SER A 914 1.90 -25.32 18.96
CA SER A 914 2.27 -26.36 19.93
C SER A 914 1.32 -27.55 19.94
N ASP A 915 0.08 -27.35 19.48
CA ASP A 915 -0.96 -28.37 19.46
C ASP A 915 -0.86 -29.30 18.26
N PHE A 916 0.06 -29.05 17.33
CA PHE A 916 0.25 -29.84 16.13
C PHE A 916 1.63 -30.51 16.13
N TYR A 917 1.75 -31.64 15.45
CA TYR A 917 3.02 -32.28 15.13
C TYR A 917 3.22 -32.28 13.63
N LYS A 918 4.47 -32.10 13.20
CA LYS A 918 4.80 -32.09 11.77
C LYS A 918 4.60 -33.48 11.17
N SER A 919 3.89 -33.60 10.05
CA SER A 919 3.64 -34.90 9.42
C SER A 919 4.24 -35.00 8.03
N SER A 920 4.08 -33.98 7.20
CA SER A 920 4.67 -33.94 5.87
C SER A 920 4.92 -32.53 5.39
N GLY A 921 5.51 -32.39 4.21
CA GLY A 921 5.65 -31.11 3.57
C GLY A 921 6.25 -31.19 2.19
N THR A 922 6.37 -30.03 1.56
CA THR A 922 7.12 -29.85 0.33
C THR A 922 8.15 -28.73 0.50
N ILE A 923 9.30 -28.91 -0.12
CA ILE A 923 10.30 -27.86 -0.30
C ILE A 923 10.31 -27.53 -1.77
N GLN A 924 10.11 -26.26 -2.10
CA GLN A 924 10.15 -25.78 -3.46
C GLN A 924 11.31 -24.79 -3.57
N TYR A 925 12.26 -25.10 -4.44
CA TYR A 925 13.21 -24.13 -4.96
C TYR A 925 12.70 -23.63 -6.29
N LYS A 926 12.65 -22.32 -6.48
CA LYS A 926 12.20 -21.64 -7.69
C LYS A 926 13.26 -20.63 -8.10
N ALA A 927 13.59 -20.60 -9.37
CA ALA A 927 14.59 -19.71 -9.93
C ALA A 927 14.25 -19.32 -11.36
N ASP A 928 14.99 -18.33 -11.86
CA ASP A 928 14.87 -17.79 -13.21
C ASP A 928 13.44 -17.34 -13.48
N PHE A 929 12.94 -16.44 -12.63
CA PHE A 929 11.59 -15.92 -12.75
C PHE A 929 11.40 -15.13 -14.05
N THR A 930 10.19 -15.15 -14.61
CA THR A 930 9.76 -14.18 -15.61
C THR A 930 9.50 -12.83 -14.94
N SER A 931 9.34 -11.78 -15.74
CA SER A 931 8.88 -10.47 -15.25
C SER A 931 7.49 -10.52 -14.59
N ARG A 932 6.70 -11.58 -14.81
CA ARG A 932 5.42 -11.83 -14.12
C ARG A 932 5.56 -12.56 -12.79
N GLY A 933 6.78 -12.92 -12.39
CA GLY A 933 7.05 -13.71 -11.18
C GLY A 933 6.81 -15.21 -11.35
N ASP A 934 6.71 -15.70 -12.58
CA ASP A 934 6.59 -17.13 -12.85
C ASP A 934 7.97 -17.80 -12.94
N ALA A 935 8.23 -18.81 -12.11
CA ALA A 935 9.52 -19.50 -12.12
C ALA A 935 9.72 -20.36 -13.38
N LYS A 936 10.76 -20.10 -14.17
CA LYS A 936 11.16 -20.98 -15.29
C LYS A 936 11.72 -22.30 -14.79
N ASN A 937 12.43 -22.28 -13.66
CA ASN A 937 12.97 -23.48 -13.05
C ASN A 937 12.35 -23.67 -11.67
N ALA A 938 11.81 -24.85 -11.41
CA ALA A 938 11.36 -25.23 -10.09
C ALA A 938 11.81 -26.64 -9.74
N PHE A 939 12.13 -26.85 -8.48
CA PHE A 939 12.49 -28.14 -7.91
C PHE A 939 11.66 -28.36 -6.66
N VAL A 940 10.89 -29.44 -6.64
CA VAL A 940 9.95 -29.75 -5.56
C VAL A 940 10.36 -31.06 -4.91
N LEU A 941 10.61 -31.03 -3.60
CA LEU A 941 10.87 -32.22 -2.79
C LEU A 941 9.70 -32.45 -1.84
N ASN A 942 9.05 -33.59 -1.95
CA ASN A 942 8.05 -34.05 -1.01
C ASN A 942 8.73 -34.84 0.09
N TYR A 943 8.38 -34.57 1.34
CA TYR A 943 8.93 -35.27 2.49
C TYR A 943 7.87 -35.56 3.55
N SER A 944 8.15 -36.54 4.39
CA SER A 944 7.38 -36.86 5.59
C SER A 944 8.27 -36.93 6.82
N TYR A 945 7.69 -36.71 7.99
CA TYR A 945 8.36 -36.94 9.27
C TYR A 945 8.11 -38.37 9.71
N ASN A 946 9.15 -39.09 10.12
CA ASN A 946 8.99 -40.42 10.74
C ASN A 946 8.73 -40.30 12.26
N ASP A 947 8.47 -41.43 12.91
CA ASP A 947 8.14 -41.49 14.35
C ASP A 947 9.23 -40.89 15.26
N SER A 948 10.47 -40.78 14.78
CA SER A 948 11.57 -40.15 15.50
C SER A 948 11.70 -38.65 15.22
N GLY A 949 10.82 -38.08 14.39
CA GLY A 949 10.85 -36.68 13.95
C GLY A 949 11.87 -36.40 12.85
N ASN A 950 12.46 -37.42 12.22
CA ASN A 950 13.40 -37.22 11.11
C ASN A 950 12.65 -37.02 9.79
N ILE A 951 13.19 -36.15 8.94
CA ILE A 951 12.67 -35.90 7.59
C ILE A 951 13.07 -37.05 6.66
N VAL A 952 12.09 -37.58 5.94
CA VAL A 952 12.21 -38.65 4.95
C VAL A 952 11.70 -38.12 3.61
N ILE A 953 12.60 -37.88 2.67
CA ILE A 953 12.23 -37.40 1.33
C ILE A 953 11.68 -38.59 0.54
N SER A 954 10.44 -38.48 0.06
CA SER A 954 9.72 -39.56 -0.61
C SER A 954 9.73 -39.44 -2.13
N LYS A 955 9.75 -38.21 -2.65
CA LYS A 955 9.69 -37.94 -4.09
C LYS A 955 10.21 -36.55 -4.42
N GLY A 956 11.04 -36.45 -5.46
CA GLY A 956 11.42 -35.16 -6.05
C GLY A 956 10.81 -34.96 -7.44
N GLU A 957 10.64 -33.71 -7.83
CA GLU A 957 10.24 -33.31 -9.18
C GLU A 957 11.05 -32.09 -9.61
N ILE A 958 11.64 -32.14 -10.80
CA ILE A 958 12.24 -30.98 -11.47
C ILE A 958 11.26 -30.54 -12.54
N LEU A 959 10.89 -29.27 -12.49
CA LEU A 959 10.04 -28.59 -13.46
C LEU A 959 10.91 -27.56 -14.18
N ASN A 960 11.02 -27.70 -15.49
CA ASN A 960 11.56 -26.66 -16.36
C ASN A 960 10.42 -26.17 -17.26
N LYS A 961 10.01 -24.94 -17.04
CA LYS A 961 8.95 -24.27 -17.77
C LYS A 961 9.57 -23.29 -18.74
N ARG A 962 9.13 -23.36 -19.99
CA ARG A 962 9.41 -22.32 -20.98
C ARG A 962 8.19 -21.44 -21.05
N TYR A 963 8.42 -20.17 -20.80
CA TYR A 963 7.42 -19.14 -20.96
C TYR A 963 7.72 -18.37 -22.24
N ASN A 964 6.65 -17.88 -22.84
CA ASN A 964 6.74 -16.85 -23.84
C ASN A 964 7.30 -15.61 -23.12
N ALA A 965 8.49 -15.16 -23.54
CA ALA A 965 9.17 -14.07 -22.84
C ALA A 965 8.35 -12.77 -22.87
N SER A 966 7.53 -12.60 -23.92
CA SER A 966 6.68 -11.44 -24.17
C SER A 966 5.38 -11.48 -23.37
N SER A 967 4.63 -12.58 -23.51
CA SER A 967 3.30 -12.69 -22.93
C SER A 967 3.31 -13.34 -21.56
N GLY A 968 4.46 -13.78 -21.04
CA GLY A 968 4.55 -14.57 -19.82
C GLY A 968 3.73 -15.85 -19.83
N ASN A 969 3.14 -16.22 -20.98
CA ASN A 969 2.29 -17.40 -21.08
C ASN A 969 3.16 -18.65 -21.08
N LEU A 970 2.69 -19.68 -20.40
CA LEU A 970 3.37 -20.96 -20.34
C LEU A 970 3.33 -21.64 -21.72
N LEU A 971 4.47 -21.76 -22.38
CA LEU A 971 4.59 -22.45 -23.68
C LEU A 971 4.78 -23.95 -23.52
N GLN A 972 5.56 -24.35 -22.51
CA GLN A 972 5.94 -25.75 -22.32
C GLN A 972 6.29 -25.99 -20.85
N THR A 973 5.89 -27.15 -20.32
CA THR A 973 6.39 -27.66 -19.04
C THR A 973 7.07 -29.00 -19.25
N ASN A 974 8.38 -29.04 -19.01
CA ASN A 974 9.14 -30.28 -18.90
C ASN A 974 9.18 -30.68 -17.43
N SER A 975 8.55 -31.81 -17.10
CA SER A 975 8.63 -32.39 -15.75
C SER A 975 9.50 -33.64 -15.76
N SER A 976 10.33 -33.77 -14.74
CA SER A 976 11.17 -34.94 -14.50
C SER A 976 10.99 -35.38 -13.07
N GLU A 977 10.49 -36.61 -12.89
CA GLU A 977 10.44 -37.23 -11.57
C GLU A 977 11.83 -37.68 -11.15
N VAL A 978 12.25 -37.26 -9.95
CA VAL A 978 13.50 -37.68 -9.33
C VAL A 978 13.20 -38.90 -8.47
N LYS A 979 13.59 -40.08 -8.97
CA LYS A 979 13.58 -41.32 -8.18
C LYS A 979 14.80 -41.35 -7.28
N LEU A 980 14.55 -41.33 -5.97
CA LEU A 980 15.58 -41.54 -4.94
C LEU A 980 15.82 -43.04 -4.79
N ASN A 981 17.07 -43.49 -4.84
CA ASN A 981 17.39 -44.92 -4.74
C ASN A 981 17.17 -45.48 -3.34
N GLU A 982 17.31 -44.62 -2.32
CA GLU A 982 16.99 -44.91 -0.92
C GLU A 982 16.40 -43.66 -0.27
N ASN A 983 15.54 -43.85 0.72
CA ASN A 983 14.99 -42.77 1.52
C ASN A 983 16.14 -42.03 2.25
N ILE A 984 16.41 -40.79 1.87
CA ILE A 984 17.39 -39.95 2.56
C ILE A 984 16.81 -39.57 3.93
N LYS A 985 17.51 -39.94 5.00
CA LYS A 985 17.16 -39.58 6.38
C LYS A 985 17.99 -38.38 6.81
N LEU A 986 17.33 -37.25 7.06
CA LEU A 986 17.96 -36.08 7.68
C LEU A 986 17.71 -36.16 9.20
N GLY A 987 18.76 -35.98 10.02
CA GLY A 987 18.69 -36.14 11.48
C GLY A 987 17.73 -35.14 12.16
N THR A 988 17.33 -35.41 13.41
CA THR A 988 16.34 -34.62 14.17
C THR A 988 16.74 -33.18 14.50
N ALA A 989 18.03 -32.84 14.41
CA ALA A 989 18.53 -31.46 14.55
C ALA A 989 18.42 -30.65 13.25
N PHE A 990 17.85 -31.23 12.19
CA PHE A 990 17.76 -30.61 10.89
C PHE A 990 16.58 -29.64 10.83
N ASN A 991 16.87 -28.34 10.87
CA ASN A 991 15.89 -27.28 10.67
C ASN A 991 16.19 -26.55 9.35
N PHE A 992 15.17 -26.37 8.51
CA PHE A 992 15.29 -25.53 7.32
C PHE A 992 15.20 -24.06 7.74
N ASP A 993 16.35 -23.46 8.01
CA ASP A 993 16.47 -22.04 8.29
C ASP A 993 17.37 -21.34 7.26
N VAL A 994 17.35 -20.00 7.27
CA VAL A 994 18.13 -19.15 6.37
C VAL A 994 19.63 -19.42 6.50
N THR A 995 20.10 -19.79 7.70
CA THR A 995 21.51 -20.05 7.99
C THR A 995 22.07 -21.29 7.31
N ASN A 996 21.24 -22.30 7.01
CA ASN A 996 21.70 -23.57 6.44
C ASN A 996 21.32 -23.76 4.96
N ILE A 997 20.53 -22.85 4.38
CA ILE A 997 19.96 -22.95 3.02
C ILE A 997 21.02 -23.00 1.91
N ASN A 998 22.15 -22.32 2.10
CA ASN A 998 23.24 -22.24 1.11
C ASN A 998 24.00 -23.57 0.93
N ASN A 999 23.85 -24.54 1.83
CA ASN A 999 24.50 -25.84 1.68
C ASN A 999 23.78 -26.75 0.66
N PHE A 1000 22.56 -26.39 0.23
CA PHE A 1000 21.67 -27.26 -0.55
C PHE A 1000 21.38 -26.74 -1.96
N TYR A 1001 22.31 -25.97 -2.55
CA TYR A 1001 22.28 -25.71 -3.99
C TYR A 1001 22.22 -27.04 -4.76
N LEU A 1002 21.50 -27.03 -5.89
CA LEU A 1002 21.31 -28.21 -6.74
C LEU A 1002 22.65 -28.89 -7.09
N ASP A 1003 23.72 -28.10 -7.25
CA ASP A 1003 25.08 -28.57 -7.53
C ASP A 1003 25.70 -29.38 -6.37
N ASN A 1004 25.29 -29.13 -5.12
CA ASN A 1004 25.72 -29.91 -3.95
C ASN A 1004 24.87 -31.17 -3.73
N LEU A 1005 23.60 -31.15 -4.15
CA LEU A 1005 22.71 -32.33 -4.15
C LEU A 1005 23.00 -33.27 -5.33
N LEU A 1006 23.55 -32.75 -6.44
CA LEU A 1006 23.94 -33.50 -7.63
C LEU A 1006 25.47 -33.72 -7.74
N SER A 1007 26.25 -33.15 -6.82
CA SER A 1007 27.67 -33.45 -6.64
C SER A 1007 27.87 -34.97 -6.46
N PRO A 1008 28.92 -35.59 -7.05
CA PRO A 1008 29.11 -37.04 -7.14
C PRO A 1008 29.49 -37.73 -5.81
N ASN A 1009 29.01 -37.23 -4.67
CA ASN A 1009 29.02 -38.01 -3.43
C ASN A 1009 27.98 -39.13 -3.52
N GLU A 1010 28.36 -40.34 -3.11
CA GLU A 1010 27.76 -41.65 -3.45
C GLU A 1010 26.25 -41.86 -3.11
N PHE A 1011 25.53 -40.86 -2.60
CA PHE A 1011 24.17 -41.01 -2.05
C PHE A 1011 23.00 -40.72 -3.01
N LEU A 1012 23.22 -40.11 -4.19
CA LEU A 1012 22.14 -39.71 -5.11
C LEU A 1012 22.41 -40.16 -6.56
N LYS A 1013 22.26 -41.46 -6.84
CA LYS A 1013 22.12 -41.95 -8.22
C LYS A 1013 20.67 -41.77 -8.71
N ALA A 1014 20.25 -40.54 -8.97
CA ALA A 1014 18.93 -40.29 -9.53
C ALA A 1014 18.84 -40.84 -10.98
N THR A 1015 17.85 -41.69 -11.26
CA THR A 1015 17.52 -42.08 -12.64
C THR A 1015 16.40 -41.15 -13.13
N VAL A 1016 16.72 -40.21 -14.01
CA VAL A 1016 15.74 -39.27 -14.58
C VAL A 1016 14.93 -39.98 -15.66
N SER A 1017 13.62 -40.14 -15.46
CA SER A 1017 12.69 -40.53 -16.53
C SER A 1017 11.86 -39.32 -16.95
N SER A 1018 12.18 -38.72 -18.09
CA SER A 1018 11.46 -37.57 -18.65
C SER A 1018 10.12 -38.01 -19.26
N LYS A 1019 9.02 -37.34 -18.89
CA LYS A 1019 7.74 -37.43 -19.61
C LYS A 1019 7.47 -36.10 -20.30
N PHE A 1020 7.37 -36.13 -21.62
CA PHE A 1020 6.94 -34.98 -22.40
C PHE A 1020 5.41 -34.89 -22.35
N LYS A 1021 4.90 -33.75 -21.90
CA LYS A 1021 3.50 -33.38 -22.04
C LYS A 1021 3.51 -32.04 -22.77
N ALA A 1022 3.12 -32.08 -24.05
CA ALA A 1022 2.95 -30.87 -24.87
C ALA A 1022 1.71 -30.13 -24.40
#